data_AF-A0A1M3MD78-F1
#
_entry.id   AF-A0A1M3MD78-F1
#
_cell.length_a   1.000
_cell.length_b   1.000
_cell.length_c   1.000
_cell.angle_alpha   90.00
_cell.angle_beta   90.00
_cell.angle_gamma   90.00
#
_symmetry.space_group_name_H-M   'P 1'
#
loop_
_entity.id
_entity.type
_entity.pdbx_description
1 polymer ?
#
loop_
_entity_poly.entity_id
_entity_poly.type
_entity_poly.pdbx_seq_one_letter_code
_entity_poly.pdbx_strand_id
1 'polypeptide(L)'
;MKKTLLFLFLLAFTFVSALAQQSLMFRGSTATYATVADNPALNVAAGQSATIIIWVKTTYSAGIQVFLAKRLNAVGPGYEFFQLNGFLAVNCTHTNGSSSGLPGGSKYRINDGKWHQLAFVVDNAGGNYYMYVDGKLEVKKALVSTSGISNTDKLYVGIRGNLQMPTNGAIDEVRIYNKALTPAELLVDMAATVTAGTSGLAAAWNFEEGAGAQAADVKGVCTASLVGTPEWEVLGTPGSQVITMNGPISVAKGAPGFSPATSTSPMPIQYTSSNPEVAVVVDSEIKVVGQGTSTLTARQQANLFYAASEPVTQTLTVSKTLVSFGFPLTSNAVIQRDRPIRVTGTAEPDDELTVVLDGESKSVTVDAAGNWTVEFAAKPAKNSPFTLSAEGAGSELATLTNLLCGDVWVASGQSNMLMPVGPGYSLGGIADYSSVVAAANYPAIRFIQPVDLWQQASAPQSKLSTSGNGWTVCSPSTVAGYSAVAYFFARQIHLDRNIPIGIIQNAIGGTRVEAWTPLAALQSIPEYASWYTKAISTTLPSAQVYDRKNFPAANFNGMLAPYTRYPVKGIIWYQGEENLGIDGIPATNEYGNKMKATIQGWRAAWGIADLPVIFTELANYKYSAMYSVLGGSREALPRFIAQQQKATQLPGVYGITISDVSNYNDIHPTEKATVGIRMGNTALGYVYGKDIVPTAATFKEMKNDGSRLRVSFNNAKGFRLSTGTSITEFKIAGPDKVFKAATAVIDGDDILLSEATIQQPVAVKFAWDENSNPNLVNGSNSPTARFTDSLKVNCISFETLPQLLTPGMPDVTLQATATSGAQVVFTSSNPEVAEIVNGNRLRIKLIGTAVITASEPGSTVYAAALPVRQEISVIYSGLAAIGAENIHIQPVGNRTFIVLNGLLPDTVVEVRSADGKLVMSRKAGSESCKLEFENLSGLHILKLTDKHRRQQLKFIP
;
A
#
# COMPACT_ATOMS: atom_id res chain seq x y z
N MET A 1 16.83 -6.19 -107.25
CA MET A 1 17.15 -4.79 -107.57
C MET A 1 17.55 -4.06 -106.30
N LYS A 2 18.80 -3.58 -106.32
CA LYS A 2 19.39 -2.42 -105.61
C LYS A 2 19.35 -2.36 -104.06
N LYS A 3 20.41 -2.97 -103.50
CA LYS A 3 21.13 -2.50 -102.31
C LYS A 3 21.88 -1.18 -102.59
N THR A 4 22.16 -0.46 -101.51
CA THR A 4 23.19 0.59 -101.32
C THR A 4 22.76 2.04 -101.61
N LEU A 5 22.41 2.78 -100.55
CA LEU A 5 23.01 4.09 -100.32
C LEU A 5 23.17 4.33 -98.81
N LEU A 6 24.43 4.18 -98.40
CA LEU A 6 25.02 4.57 -97.13
C LEU A 6 25.41 6.05 -97.29
N PHE A 7 24.92 6.97 -96.46
CA PHE A 7 25.65 8.15 -95.97
C PHE A 7 24.77 9.01 -95.02
N LEU A 8 25.28 9.19 -93.80
CA LEU A 8 25.03 10.24 -92.81
C LEU A 8 23.59 10.51 -92.30
N PHE A 9 23.30 9.99 -91.09
CA PHE A 9 23.04 10.84 -89.93
C PHE A 9 23.63 10.15 -88.69
N LEU A 10 24.82 10.60 -88.29
CA LEU A 10 25.45 10.30 -87.00
C LEU A 10 25.12 11.47 -86.04
N LEU A 11 25.08 11.16 -84.73
CA LEU A 11 24.83 12.02 -83.56
C LEU A 11 23.36 12.30 -83.20
N ALA A 12 22.81 11.46 -82.32
CA ALA A 12 22.41 11.85 -80.96
C ALA A 12 21.80 10.64 -80.23
N PHE A 13 22.60 9.61 -79.94
CA PHE A 13 22.31 8.76 -78.79
C PHE A 13 23.14 9.29 -77.63
N THR A 14 22.54 10.18 -76.84
CA THR A 14 23.00 10.39 -75.48
C THR A 14 22.84 9.05 -74.76
N PHE A 15 23.96 8.41 -74.45
CA PHE A 15 24.04 7.49 -73.33
C PHE A 15 23.54 8.26 -72.11
N VAL A 16 22.28 8.06 -71.72
CA VAL A 16 21.90 8.25 -70.32
C VAL A 16 22.59 7.09 -69.61
N SER A 17 23.82 7.33 -69.15
CA SER A 17 24.39 6.53 -68.08
C SER A 17 23.35 6.53 -66.97
N ALA A 18 22.93 5.35 -66.52
CA ALA A 18 22.28 5.26 -65.23
C ALA A 18 23.25 5.93 -64.24
N LEU A 19 22.89 7.12 -63.75
CA LEU A 19 23.70 7.83 -62.79
C LEU A 19 23.91 6.87 -61.61
N ALA A 20 25.16 6.73 -61.17
CA ALA A 20 25.45 5.95 -59.98
C ALA A 20 24.69 6.57 -58.81
N GLN A 21 24.04 5.73 -57.99
CA GLN A 21 23.23 6.17 -56.86
C GLN A 21 24.09 6.93 -55.85
N GLN A 22 23.51 7.87 -55.13
CA GLN A 22 24.23 8.81 -54.27
C GLN A 22 23.56 8.98 -52.92
N SER A 23 24.32 9.50 -51.96
CA SER A 23 23.82 9.89 -50.64
C SER A 23 24.51 11.18 -50.19
N LEU A 24 24.00 11.81 -49.12
CA LEU A 24 24.64 13.00 -48.53
C LEU A 24 25.56 12.62 -47.38
N MET A 25 26.85 12.92 -47.51
CA MET A 25 27.87 12.73 -46.50
C MET A 25 28.07 13.99 -45.66
N PHE A 26 27.97 13.84 -44.35
CA PHE A 26 28.23 14.89 -43.35
C PHE A 26 29.49 14.56 -42.55
N ARG A 27 30.38 15.53 -42.38
CA ARG A 27 31.69 15.36 -41.73
C ARG A 27 31.74 15.84 -40.28
N GLY A 28 30.59 15.83 -39.58
CA GLY A 28 30.49 16.39 -38.22
C GLY A 28 30.72 17.91 -38.18
N SER A 29 30.50 18.60 -39.30
CA SER A 29 30.66 20.05 -39.42
C SER A 29 29.34 20.77 -39.22
N THR A 30 29.38 21.85 -38.47
CA THR A 30 28.23 22.73 -38.27
C THR A 30 27.93 23.62 -39.48
N ALA A 31 28.81 23.61 -40.49
CA ALA A 31 28.66 24.41 -41.71
C ALA A 31 27.83 23.70 -42.80
N THR A 32 27.68 22.38 -42.73
CA THR A 32 27.04 21.56 -43.77
C THR A 32 25.76 20.92 -43.26
N TYR A 33 24.62 21.21 -43.89
CA TYR A 33 23.31 20.62 -43.56
C TYR A 33 22.32 20.80 -44.72
N ALA A 34 21.21 20.08 -44.72
CA ALA A 34 20.07 20.38 -45.57
C ALA A 34 18.93 20.99 -44.75
N THR A 35 18.18 21.93 -45.33
CA THR A 35 17.04 22.56 -44.66
C THR A 35 15.85 22.72 -45.58
N VAL A 36 14.65 22.54 -45.03
CA VAL A 36 13.38 22.69 -45.74
C VAL A 36 12.55 23.74 -45.04
N ALA A 37 11.95 24.66 -45.81
CA ALA A 37 11.00 25.62 -45.27
C ALA A 37 9.81 24.88 -44.61
N ASP A 38 9.17 25.52 -43.63
CA ASP A 38 7.97 24.94 -43.02
C ASP A 38 6.89 24.70 -44.09
N ASN A 39 6.21 23.56 -43.97
CA ASN A 39 5.16 23.13 -44.88
C ASN A 39 4.20 22.18 -44.11
N PRO A 40 2.87 22.27 -44.36
CA PRO A 40 1.90 21.35 -43.76
C PRO A 40 2.22 19.86 -43.94
N ALA A 41 2.88 19.46 -45.03
CA ALA A 41 3.28 18.07 -45.28
C ALA A 41 4.29 17.53 -44.25
N LEU A 42 5.02 18.41 -43.55
CA LEU A 42 6.02 18.05 -42.54
C LEU A 42 5.42 18.02 -41.13
N ASN A 43 4.15 18.38 -40.97
CA ASN A 43 3.45 18.51 -39.71
C ASN A 43 2.52 17.31 -39.46
N VAL A 44 2.26 17.03 -38.18
CA VAL A 44 1.36 15.95 -37.76
C VAL A 44 0.29 16.54 -36.84
N ALA A 45 -0.92 16.66 -37.38
CA ALA A 45 -2.05 17.28 -36.69
C ALA A 45 -2.55 16.45 -35.49
N ALA A 46 -3.41 17.04 -34.67
CA ALA A 46 -4.07 16.33 -33.58
C ALA A 46 -4.84 15.10 -34.09
N GLY A 47 -4.66 13.97 -33.42
CA GLY A 47 -5.27 12.68 -33.80
C GLY A 47 -4.66 12.01 -35.04
N GLN A 48 -3.71 12.63 -35.74
CA GLN A 48 -3.09 12.07 -36.94
C GLN A 48 -1.95 11.10 -36.59
N SER A 49 -1.84 9.99 -37.31
CA SER A 49 -0.69 9.08 -37.25
C SER A 49 0.38 9.48 -38.28
N ALA A 50 1.64 9.16 -37.99
CA ALA A 50 2.75 9.47 -38.89
C ALA A 50 3.89 8.47 -38.78
N THR A 51 4.72 8.39 -39.81
CA THR A 51 5.98 7.63 -39.79
C THR A 51 7.09 8.48 -40.37
N ILE A 52 8.22 8.58 -39.68
CA ILE A 52 9.43 9.23 -40.15
C ILE A 52 10.51 8.15 -40.32
N ILE A 53 11.09 8.08 -41.51
CA ILE A 53 12.13 7.11 -41.89
C ILE A 53 13.37 7.87 -42.36
N ILE A 54 14.54 7.34 -41.99
CA ILE A 54 15.83 7.81 -42.45
C ILE A 54 16.79 6.64 -42.60
N TRP A 55 17.58 6.63 -43.68
CA TRP A 55 18.72 5.74 -43.80
C TRP A 55 19.99 6.46 -43.33
N VAL A 56 20.77 5.80 -42.48
CA VAL A 56 21.99 6.37 -41.90
C VAL A 56 23.13 5.36 -41.95
N LYS A 57 24.33 5.83 -42.27
CA LYS A 57 25.60 5.11 -42.11
C LYS A 57 26.57 5.96 -41.31
N THR A 58 26.94 5.50 -40.11
CA THR A 58 27.82 6.26 -39.20
C THR A 58 28.70 5.32 -38.37
N THR A 59 29.86 5.83 -37.95
CA THR A 59 30.74 5.17 -36.96
C THR A 59 30.86 6.00 -35.67
N TYR A 60 30.14 7.13 -35.58
CA TYR A 60 30.21 8.03 -34.46
C TYR A 60 29.74 7.34 -33.17
N SER A 61 30.58 7.30 -32.15
CA SER A 61 30.36 6.45 -30.98
C SER A 61 30.15 7.21 -29.67
N ALA A 62 30.54 8.50 -29.60
CA ALA A 62 30.63 9.26 -28.36
C ALA A 62 29.76 10.53 -28.41
N GLY A 63 28.75 10.65 -27.54
CA GLY A 63 27.90 11.85 -27.47
C GLY A 63 26.66 11.80 -28.36
N ILE A 64 26.13 12.99 -28.71
CA ILE A 64 24.88 13.14 -29.47
C ILE A 64 25.16 13.72 -30.85
N GLN A 65 24.59 13.11 -31.89
CA GLN A 65 24.46 13.68 -33.23
C GLN A 65 23.00 13.64 -33.68
N VAL A 66 22.54 14.65 -34.40
CA VAL A 66 21.14 14.77 -34.84
C VAL A 66 21.06 14.57 -36.34
N PHE A 67 20.32 13.53 -36.75
CA PHE A 67 20.12 13.21 -38.17
C PHE A 67 19.00 14.05 -38.78
N LEU A 68 17.91 14.26 -38.04
CA LEU A 68 16.76 15.02 -38.50
C LEU A 68 16.07 15.74 -37.34
N ALA A 69 15.69 17.00 -37.54
CA ALA A 69 14.96 17.79 -36.54
C ALA A 69 13.96 18.75 -37.19
N LYS A 70 12.69 18.66 -36.78
CA LYS A 70 11.66 19.68 -37.01
C LYS A 70 11.18 20.21 -35.67
N ARG A 71 12.11 20.83 -34.94
CA ARG A 71 11.89 21.43 -33.62
C ARG A 71 13.14 22.20 -33.23
N LEU A 72 13.15 23.50 -33.47
CA LEU A 72 14.35 24.31 -33.32
C LEU A 72 14.82 24.28 -31.85
N ASN A 73 16.11 24.00 -31.62
CA ASN A 73 16.73 23.95 -30.29
C ASN A 73 16.10 22.97 -29.29
N ALA A 74 15.36 21.97 -29.76
CA ALA A 74 14.60 21.08 -28.87
C ALA A 74 13.56 21.86 -28.01
N VAL A 75 13.03 22.98 -28.53
CA VAL A 75 12.01 23.82 -27.88
C VAL A 75 10.68 23.71 -28.63
N GLY A 76 9.57 23.70 -27.89
CA GLY A 76 8.22 23.67 -28.46
C GLY A 76 7.82 22.29 -28.99
N PRO A 77 6.67 22.18 -29.70
CA PRO A 77 6.21 20.94 -30.31
C PRO A 77 7.01 20.57 -31.56
N GLY A 78 7.13 19.28 -31.87
CA GLY A 78 7.87 18.79 -33.04
C GLY A 78 8.47 17.41 -32.83
N TYR A 79 9.39 17.01 -33.70
CA TYR A 79 10.09 15.72 -33.63
C TYR A 79 11.57 15.83 -33.97
N GLU A 80 12.34 14.93 -33.38
CA GLU A 80 13.78 14.79 -33.56
C GLU A 80 14.16 13.31 -33.68
N PHE A 81 15.10 13.05 -34.58
CA PHE A 81 15.68 11.76 -34.88
C PHE A 81 17.20 11.89 -34.70
N PHE A 82 17.75 11.19 -33.70
CA PHE A 82 19.14 11.41 -33.29
C PHE A 82 19.77 10.13 -32.76
N GLN A 83 21.06 10.22 -32.48
CA GLN A 83 21.82 9.17 -31.84
C GLN A 83 22.36 9.66 -30.50
N LEU A 84 22.37 8.80 -29.48
CA LEU A 84 23.06 9.03 -28.20
C LEU A 84 24.01 7.87 -27.95
N ASN A 85 25.32 8.14 -27.88
CA ASN A 85 26.37 7.15 -27.59
C ASN A 85 26.32 5.89 -28.47
N GLY A 86 25.93 6.05 -29.74
CA GLY A 86 25.78 4.96 -30.70
C GLY A 86 24.36 4.37 -30.80
N PHE A 87 23.45 4.70 -29.88
CA PHE A 87 22.08 4.16 -29.87
C PHE A 87 21.09 5.09 -30.56
N LEU A 88 20.11 4.51 -31.26
CA LEU A 88 19.00 5.25 -31.85
C LEU A 88 18.17 5.93 -30.76
N ALA A 89 17.90 7.22 -30.88
CA ALA A 89 17.02 7.96 -30.01
C ALA A 89 16.05 8.83 -30.81
N VAL A 90 14.85 8.99 -30.25
CA VAL A 90 13.81 9.84 -30.82
C VAL A 90 13.18 10.66 -29.71
N ASN A 91 12.75 11.85 -30.07
CA ASN A 91 11.95 12.69 -29.17
C ASN A 91 10.87 13.37 -29.99
N CYS A 92 9.64 13.37 -29.48
CA CYS A 92 8.59 14.23 -29.97
C CYS A 92 7.90 14.96 -28.82
N THR A 93 7.66 16.25 -29.02
CA THR A 93 6.93 17.09 -28.07
C THR A 93 5.61 17.47 -28.70
N HIS A 94 4.54 17.22 -27.99
CA HIS A 94 3.17 17.50 -28.40
C HIS A 94 2.85 18.98 -28.21
N THR A 95 1.85 19.47 -28.94
CA THR A 95 1.38 20.88 -28.87
C THR A 95 0.91 21.30 -27.47
N ASN A 96 0.56 20.36 -26.60
CA ASN A 96 0.22 20.62 -25.19
C ASN A 96 1.44 20.62 -24.24
N GLY A 97 2.66 20.52 -24.76
CA GLY A 97 3.91 20.54 -24.00
C GLY A 97 4.35 19.17 -23.44
N SER A 98 3.51 18.14 -23.50
CA SER A 98 3.92 16.78 -23.13
C SER A 98 4.88 16.18 -24.15
N SER A 99 5.67 15.17 -23.79
CA SER A 99 6.64 14.55 -24.71
C SER A 99 6.49 13.04 -24.77
N SER A 100 6.63 12.47 -25.96
CA SER A 100 6.73 11.03 -26.22
C SER A 100 8.04 10.74 -26.92
N GLY A 101 8.75 9.70 -26.49
CA GLY A 101 10.06 9.35 -27.05
C GLY A 101 10.96 8.65 -26.03
N LEU A 102 12.15 8.30 -26.48
CA LEU A 102 13.16 7.61 -25.67
C LEU A 102 14.50 8.36 -25.78
N PRO A 103 14.66 9.50 -25.08
CA PRO A 103 15.87 10.32 -25.18
C PRO A 103 17.11 9.61 -24.62
N GLY A 104 16.95 8.51 -23.88
CA GLY A 104 18.03 7.65 -23.38
C GLY A 104 18.57 6.63 -24.39
N GLY A 105 18.01 6.56 -25.61
CA GLY A 105 18.44 5.62 -26.65
C GLY A 105 17.76 4.25 -26.60
N SER A 106 17.75 3.56 -27.74
CA SER A 106 17.30 2.17 -27.90
C SER A 106 18.31 1.18 -27.32
N LYS A 107 18.03 -0.13 -27.43
CA LYS A 107 18.99 -1.18 -27.03
C LYS A 107 20.02 -1.47 -28.11
N TYR A 108 19.74 -1.07 -29.35
CA TYR A 108 20.55 -1.39 -30.52
C TYR A 108 21.48 -0.24 -30.93
N ARG A 109 22.74 -0.56 -31.18
CA ARG A 109 23.75 0.39 -31.67
C ARG A 109 23.71 0.45 -33.19
N ILE A 110 23.66 1.66 -33.75
CA ILE A 110 23.56 1.93 -35.20
C ILE A 110 24.89 2.46 -35.79
N ASN A 111 25.96 2.44 -34.99
CA ASN A 111 27.23 3.08 -35.31
C ASN A 111 28.31 2.09 -35.77
N ASP A 112 27.93 1.05 -36.50
CA ASP A 112 28.81 -0.04 -36.95
C ASP A 112 29.42 0.22 -38.34
N GLY A 113 29.16 1.39 -38.94
CA GLY A 113 29.61 1.75 -40.27
C GLY A 113 28.81 1.13 -41.42
N LYS A 114 27.69 0.45 -41.14
CA LYS A 114 26.75 -0.07 -42.14
C LYS A 114 25.56 0.88 -42.31
N TRP A 115 24.84 0.70 -43.42
CA TRP A 115 23.57 1.38 -43.65
C TRP A 115 22.48 0.73 -42.81
N HIS A 116 21.78 1.57 -42.03
CA HIS A 116 20.62 1.20 -41.22
C HIS A 116 19.40 2.02 -41.62
N GLN A 117 18.23 1.37 -41.72
CA GLN A 117 16.96 2.08 -41.79
C GLN A 117 16.47 2.33 -40.37
N LEU A 118 16.14 3.57 -40.06
CA LEU A 118 15.61 3.95 -38.76
C LEU A 118 14.21 4.51 -38.95
N ALA A 119 13.23 4.01 -38.19
CA ALA A 119 11.85 4.47 -38.29
C ALA A 119 11.25 4.86 -36.94
N PHE A 120 10.54 5.98 -36.91
CA PHE A 120 9.74 6.45 -35.78
C PHE A 120 8.28 6.51 -36.20
N VAL A 121 7.45 5.68 -35.58
CA VAL A 121 6.02 5.55 -35.90
C VAL A 121 5.20 6.12 -34.75
N VAL A 122 4.38 7.13 -35.04
CA VAL A 122 3.36 7.67 -34.14
C VAL A 122 2.02 7.09 -34.57
N ASP A 123 1.46 6.20 -33.76
CA ASP A 123 0.18 5.55 -34.01
C ASP A 123 -0.88 6.06 -33.03
N ASN A 124 -1.57 7.11 -33.45
CA ASN A 124 -2.65 7.71 -32.66
C ASN A 124 -3.85 6.77 -32.52
N ALA A 125 -4.17 6.00 -33.57
CA ALA A 125 -5.28 5.06 -33.56
C ALA A 125 -5.06 3.93 -32.54
N GLY A 126 -3.84 3.41 -32.48
CA GLY A 126 -3.43 2.40 -31.50
C GLY A 126 -2.95 2.96 -30.15
N GLY A 127 -2.87 4.29 -29.98
CA GLY A 127 -2.43 4.95 -28.74
C GLY A 127 -0.96 4.71 -28.37
N ASN A 128 -0.11 4.36 -29.33
CA ASN A 128 1.29 3.98 -29.08
C ASN A 128 2.25 4.68 -30.04
N TYR A 129 3.51 4.78 -29.66
CA TYR A 129 4.60 5.05 -30.58
C TYR A 129 5.58 3.88 -30.61
N TYR A 130 6.29 3.79 -31.73
CA TYR A 130 7.22 2.72 -32.01
C TYR A 130 8.53 3.26 -32.55
N MET A 131 9.63 2.58 -32.19
CA MET A 131 10.94 2.78 -32.82
C MET A 131 11.35 1.48 -33.46
N TYR A 132 11.78 1.55 -34.71
CA TYR A 132 12.33 0.42 -35.44
C TYR A 132 13.75 0.73 -35.90
N VAL A 133 14.62 -0.27 -35.79
CA VAL A 133 15.92 -0.30 -36.46
C VAL A 133 15.88 -1.48 -37.42
N ASP A 134 16.11 -1.21 -38.70
CA ASP A 134 16.07 -2.19 -39.79
C ASP A 134 14.78 -3.02 -39.75
N GLY A 135 13.62 -2.37 -39.69
CA GLY A 135 12.31 -3.06 -39.61
C GLY A 135 12.05 -3.88 -38.33
N LYS A 136 13.01 -4.01 -37.41
CA LYS A 136 12.87 -4.69 -36.13
C LYS A 136 12.38 -3.73 -35.05
N LEU A 137 11.35 -4.13 -34.31
CA LEU A 137 10.80 -3.34 -33.22
C LEU A 137 11.79 -3.25 -32.04
N GLU A 138 12.22 -2.04 -31.73
CA GLU A 138 13.10 -1.75 -30.59
C GLU A 138 12.32 -1.19 -29.38
N VAL A 139 11.31 -0.38 -29.64
CA VAL A 139 10.51 0.28 -28.59
C VAL A 139 9.05 0.29 -28.99
N LYS A 140 8.18 -0.12 -28.07
CA LYS A 140 6.73 0.12 -28.09
C LYS A 140 6.32 0.75 -26.78
N LYS A 141 5.74 1.95 -26.81
CA LYS A 141 5.29 2.67 -25.62
C LYS A 141 4.00 3.42 -25.90
N ALA A 142 3.20 3.63 -24.86
CA ALA A 142 2.00 4.45 -24.95
C ALA A 142 2.36 5.90 -25.33
N LEU A 143 1.52 6.51 -26.16
CA LEU A 143 1.57 7.95 -26.42
C LEU A 143 1.13 8.69 -25.16
N VAL A 144 1.84 9.76 -24.83
CA VAL A 144 1.51 10.62 -23.67
C VAL A 144 0.41 11.63 -24.03
N SER A 145 0.22 11.92 -25.31
CA SER A 145 -0.81 12.82 -25.84
C SER A 145 -1.12 12.49 -27.30
N THR A 146 -2.28 12.95 -27.76
CA THR A 146 -2.74 12.87 -29.15
C THR A 146 -2.88 14.25 -29.80
N SER A 147 -2.41 15.32 -29.14
CA SER A 147 -2.62 16.71 -29.58
C SER A 147 -1.81 17.12 -30.83
N GLY A 148 -1.04 16.19 -31.40
CA GLY A 148 -0.20 16.41 -32.57
C GLY A 148 1.14 17.05 -32.22
N ILE A 149 2.04 17.05 -33.21
CA ILE A 149 3.43 17.53 -33.10
C ILE A 149 3.74 18.59 -34.17
N SER A 150 2.71 19.30 -34.66
CA SER A 150 2.86 20.38 -35.63
C SER A 150 3.58 21.61 -35.06
N ASN A 151 4.36 22.28 -35.90
CA ASN A 151 5.01 23.57 -35.61
C ASN A 151 5.25 24.36 -36.90
N THR A 152 5.81 25.56 -36.76
CA THR A 152 6.21 26.44 -37.86
C THR A 152 7.73 26.48 -38.08
N ASP A 153 8.47 25.55 -37.49
CA ASP A 153 9.92 25.48 -37.63
C ASP A 153 10.33 24.87 -38.98
N LYS A 154 11.51 25.25 -39.46
CA LYS A 154 12.16 24.55 -40.58
C LYS A 154 12.50 23.11 -40.19
N LEU A 155 12.49 22.22 -41.18
CA LEU A 155 13.10 20.90 -41.05
C LEU A 155 14.59 21.01 -41.34
N TYR A 156 15.41 20.34 -40.54
CA TYR A 156 16.85 20.23 -40.72
C TYR A 156 17.24 18.76 -40.84
N VAL A 157 18.11 18.46 -41.79
CA VAL A 157 18.76 17.16 -41.96
C VAL A 157 20.26 17.34 -41.78
N GLY A 158 20.86 16.50 -40.94
CA GLY A 158 22.28 16.55 -40.58
C GLY A 158 22.64 17.47 -39.40
N ILE A 159 21.69 18.22 -38.83
CA ILE A 159 21.95 19.15 -37.70
C ILE A 159 20.69 19.56 -36.91
N ARG A 160 20.85 20.14 -35.70
CA ARG A 160 19.76 20.65 -34.84
C ARG A 160 19.45 22.15 -35.01
N GLY A 161 19.39 22.65 -36.24
CA GLY A 161 18.87 24.00 -36.59
C GLY A 161 19.66 25.26 -36.14
N ASN A 162 20.26 25.30 -34.94
CA ASN A 162 21.16 26.37 -34.48
C ASN A 162 22.65 26.09 -34.72
N LEU A 163 22.92 25.10 -35.57
CA LEU A 163 24.26 24.63 -35.89
C LEU A 163 24.98 23.85 -34.75
N GLN A 164 24.25 23.21 -33.82
CA GLN A 164 24.84 22.29 -32.82
C GLN A 164 24.52 20.81 -33.14
N MET A 165 25.36 19.89 -32.64
CA MET A 165 25.25 18.42 -32.79
C MET A 165 25.20 17.92 -34.25
N PRO A 166 26.19 18.29 -35.09
CA PRO A 166 26.21 17.90 -36.49
C PRO A 166 26.37 16.38 -36.67
N THR A 167 25.74 15.84 -37.71
CA THR A 167 25.92 14.45 -38.11
C THR A 167 27.33 14.21 -38.63
N ASN A 168 27.94 13.10 -38.21
CA ASN A 168 29.16 12.55 -38.79
C ASN A 168 28.85 11.18 -39.39
N GLY A 169 28.53 11.16 -40.68
CA GLY A 169 28.03 9.99 -41.38
C GLY A 169 27.25 10.37 -42.64
N ALA A 170 26.84 9.35 -43.39
CA ALA A 170 26.00 9.52 -44.57
C ALA A 170 24.52 9.36 -44.22
N ILE A 171 23.67 10.14 -44.85
CA ILE A 171 22.21 10.07 -44.77
C ILE A 171 21.66 9.88 -46.17
N ASP A 172 20.66 9.02 -46.26
CA ASP A 172 19.93 8.73 -47.48
C ASP A 172 18.43 8.53 -47.21
N GLU A 173 17.62 8.56 -48.26
CA GLU A 173 16.22 8.08 -48.27
C GLU A 173 15.40 8.56 -47.06
N VAL A 174 15.37 9.88 -46.86
CA VAL A 174 14.57 10.52 -45.81
C VAL A 174 13.12 10.55 -46.26
N ARG A 175 12.22 9.90 -45.53
CA ARG A 175 10.80 9.76 -45.89
C ARG A 175 9.90 10.12 -44.72
N ILE A 176 8.84 10.85 -45.01
CA ILE A 176 7.78 11.20 -44.05
C ILE A 176 6.46 10.71 -44.60
N TYR A 177 5.74 9.91 -43.83
CA TYR A 177 4.41 9.40 -44.14
C TYR A 177 3.37 9.99 -43.19
N ASN A 178 2.19 10.28 -43.71
CA ASN A 178 1.00 10.72 -42.96
C ASN A 178 0.16 9.54 -42.42
N LYS A 179 0.80 8.38 -42.24
CA LYS A 179 0.22 7.12 -41.76
C LYS A 179 1.20 6.45 -40.80
N ALA A 180 0.68 5.70 -39.82
CA ALA A 180 1.49 4.74 -39.06
C ALA A 180 1.72 3.48 -39.92
N LEU A 181 2.95 3.28 -40.39
CA LEU A 181 3.31 2.08 -41.15
C LEU A 181 3.38 0.88 -40.21
N THR A 182 2.82 -0.23 -40.66
CA THR A 182 2.94 -1.53 -39.99
C THR A 182 4.35 -2.10 -40.15
N PRO A 183 4.77 -3.06 -39.30
CA PRO A 183 6.05 -3.76 -39.49
C PRO A 183 6.21 -4.35 -40.90
N ALA A 184 5.16 -4.92 -41.47
CA ALA A 184 5.19 -5.45 -42.84
C ALA A 184 5.39 -4.36 -43.89
N GLU A 185 4.74 -3.20 -43.72
CA GLU A 185 4.92 -2.05 -44.63
C GLU A 185 6.32 -1.44 -44.51
N LEU A 186 6.91 -1.38 -43.31
CA LEU A 186 8.30 -0.95 -43.11
C LEU A 186 9.28 -1.86 -43.85
N LEU A 187 9.07 -3.18 -43.77
CA LEU A 187 9.90 -4.15 -44.49
C LEU A 187 9.80 -3.99 -46.01
N VAL A 188 8.62 -3.66 -46.53
CA VAL A 188 8.44 -3.36 -47.96
C VAL A 188 9.11 -2.02 -48.32
N ASP A 189 8.96 -1.00 -47.48
CA ASP A 189 9.57 0.32 -47.67
C ASP A 189 11.10 0.24 -47.78
N MET A 190 11.74 -0.64 -47.00
CA MET A 190 13.20 -0.86 -47.03
C MET A 190 13.77 -1.27 -48.41
N ALA A 191 12.94 -1.87 -49.27
CA ALA A 191 13.31 -2.30 -50.61
C ALA A 191 12.65 -1.46 -51.72
N ALA A 192 11.79 -0.51 -51.35
CA ALA A 192 10.99 0.25 -52.30
C ALA A 192 11.71 1.48 -52.83
N THR A 193 11.55 1.74 -54.13
CA THR A 193 11.70 3.07 -54.71
C THR A 193 10.39 3.83 -54.56
N VAL A 194 10.41 4.96 -53.83
CA VAL A 194 9.21 5.78 -53.63
C VAL A 194 8.96 6.72 -54.82
N THR A 195 7.68 6.98 -55.11
CA THR A 195 7.26 7.90 -56.17
C THR A 195 6.24 8.89 -55.61
N ALA A 196 5.92 9.94 -56.36
CA ALA A 196 4.90 10.91 -55.95
C ALA A 196 3.52 10.27 -55.66
N GLY A 197 3.24 9.10 -56.25
CA GLY A 197 2.02 8.31 -56.05
C GLY A 197 2.06 7.32 -54.88
N THR A 198 3.17 7.18 -54.16
CA THR A 198 3.28 6.26 -53.01
C THR A 198 2.24 6.63 -51.94
N SER A 199 1.43 5.63 -51.55
CA SER A 199 0.33 5.82 -50.61
C SER A 199 0.82 6.35 -49.26
N GLY A 200 0.16 7.39 -48.76
CA GLY A 200 0.47 8.01 -47.48
C GLY A 200 1.79 8.79 -47.42
N LEU A 201 2.57 8.87 -48.50
CA LEU A 201 3.81 9.64 -48.53
C LEU A 201 3.49 11.14 -48.42
N ALA A 202 4.14 11.84 -47.50
CA ALA A 202 3.96 13.29 -47.30
C ALA A 202 5.12 14.08 -47.93
N ALA A 203 6.36 13.64 -47.72
CA ALA A 203 7.56 14.17 -48.37
C ALA A 203 8.64 13.07 -48.41
N ALA A 204 9.52 13.11 -49.41
CA ALA A 204 10.70 12.25 -49.43
C ALA A 204 11.88 12.91 -50.18
N TRP A 205 13.09 12.69 -49.69
CA TRP A 205 14.33 13.08 -50.35
C TRP A 205 15.22 11.85 -50.50
N ASN A 206 15.50 11.47 -51.74
CA ASN A 206 16.34 10.32 -52.10
C ASN A 206 17.82 10.70 -52.33
N PHE A 207 18.15 12.00 -52.37
CA PHE A 207 19.52 12.49 -52.50
C PHE A 207 20.31 11.90 -53.69
N GLU A 208 19.68 11.90 -54.87
CA GLU A 208 20.26 11.35 -56.11
C GLU A 208 20.77 12.43 -57.09
N GLU A 209 20.74 13.71 -56.72
CA GLU A 209 21.08 14.81 -57.64
C GLU A 209 22.56 14.88 -57.97
N GLY A 210 23.42 14.53 -57.02
CA GLY A 210 24.87 14.43 -57.16
C GLY A 210 25.67 15.71 -57.41
N ALA A 211 24.98 16.83 -57.56
CA ALA A 211 25.55 18.16 -57.60
C ALA A 211 24.48 19.21 -57.31
N GLY A 212 24.90 20.44 -57.04
CA GLY A 212 24.01 21.59 -56.88
C GLY A 212 23.68 21.92 -55.41
N ALA A 213 22.80 22.90 -55.24
CA ALA A 213 22.47 23.49 -53.94
C ALA A 213 21.08 23.08 -53.41
N GLN A 214 20.43 22.12 -54.05
CA GLN A 214 19.08 21.69 -53.69
C GLN A 214 18.96 20.17 -53.80
N ALA A 215 18.11 19.59 -52.96
CA ALA A 215 17.61 18.22 -53.11
C ALA A 215 16.09 18.29 -53.30
N ALA A 216 15.60 17.66 -54.37
CA ALA A 216 14.20 17.64 -54.72
C ALA A 216 13.41 16.75 -53.76
N ASP A 217 12.25 17.24 -53.33
CA ASP A 217 11.25 16.36 -52.73
C ASP A 217 10.58 15.56 -53.85
N VAL A 218 10.43 14.25 -53.68
CA VAL A 218 9.78 13.34 -54.64
C VAL A 218 8.35 13.78 -54.98
N LYS A 219 7.65 14.46 -54.05
CA LYS A 219 6.33 15.06 -54.32
C LYS A 219 6.38 16.48 -54.90
N GLY A 220 7.55 17.11 -54.90
CA GLY A 220 7.76 18.47 -55.38
C GLY A 220 7.16 19.57 -54.49
N VAL A 221 6.79 19.27 -53.24
CA VAL A 221 6.15 20.23 -52.32
C VAL A 221 7.11 20.76 -51.26
N CYS A 222 8.19 20.03 -50.97
CA CYS A 222 9.11 20.31 -49.87
C CYS A 222 10.59 20.30 -50.30
N THR A 223 10.98 21.02 -51.36
CA THR A 223 12.39 21.08 -51.82
C THR A 223 13.35 21.50 -50.71
N ALA A 224 14.42 20.73 -50.50
CA ALA A 224 15.46 21.03 -49.52
C ALA A 224 16.55 21.92 -50.14
N SER A 225 17.02 22.91 -49.39
CA SER A 225 18.21 23.70 -49.71
C SER A 225 19.42 23.11 -49.00
N LEU A 226 20.51 22.88 -49.74
CA LEU A 226 21.77 22.37 -49.23
C LEU A 226 22.67 23.54 -48.83
N VAL A 227 23.05 23.62 -47.56
CA VAL A 227 23.87 24.69 -46.98
C VAL A 227 25.29 24.19 -46.78
N GLY A 228 26.27 25.01 -47.17
CA GLY A 228 27.71 24.70 -47.01
C GLY A 228 28.24 23.58 -47.89
N THR A 229 27.46 23.14 -48.90
CA THR A 229 27.77 22.04 -49.84
C THR A 229 28.16 20.74 -49.13
N PRO A 230 27.20 20.00 -48.52
CA PRO A 230 27.44 18.63 -48.10
C PRO A 230 27.99 17.79 -49.26
N GLU A 231 28.88 16.84 -48.95
CA GLU A 231 29.55 16.02 -49.96
C GLU A 231 28.57 14.97 -50.51
N TRP A 232 28.49 14.85 -51.83
CA TRP A 232 27.79 13.74 -52.47
C TRP A 232 28.69 12.50 -52.45
N GLU A 233 28.23 11.42 -51.84
CA GLU A 233 28.91 10.13 -51.82
C GLU A 233 28.25 9.20 -52.84
N VAL A 234 28.99 8.79 -53.88
CA VAL A 234 28.54 7.75 -54.81
C VAL A 234 28.49 6.40 -54.09
N LEU A 235 27.33 5.75 -54.10
CA LEU A 235 27.14 4.42 -53.56
C LEU A 235 27.88 3.40 -54.42
N GLY A 236 28.63 2.52 -53.75
CA GLY A 236 29.28 1.36 -54.40
C GLY A 236 28.26 0.31 -54.83
N THR A 237 28.74 -0.78 -55.44
CA THR A 237 27.89 -1.94 -55.74
C THR A 237 27.20 -2.44 -54.46
N PRO A 238 25.89 -2.74 -54.48
CA PRO A 238 25.17 -3.28 -53.34
C PRO A 238 25.92 -4.46 -52.70
N GLY A 239 26.07 -4.46 -51.38
CA GLY A 239 26.80 -5.51 -50.65
C GLY A 239 26.10 -6.86 -50.76
N SER A 240 26.87 -7.96 -50.80
CA SER A 240 26.31 -9.32 -50.81
C SER A 240 25.72 -9.70 -49.45
N GLN A 241 24.53 -10.31 -49.47
CA GLN A 241 23.86 -10.84 -48.28
C GLN A 241 24.03 -12.35 -48.21
N VAL A 242 24.63 -12.87 -47.13
CA VAL A 242 24.78 -14.31 -46.90
C VAL A 242 23.99 -14.68 -45.65
N ILE A 243 23.00 -15.56 -45.82
CA ILE A 243 22.20 -16.12 -44.74
C ILE A 243 22.83 -17.42 -44.25
N THR A 244 22.86 -17.64 -42.94
CA THR A 244 23.27 -18.90 -42.33
C THR A 244 22.17 -19.41 -41.41
N MET A 245 21.69 -20.64 -41.65
CA MET A 245 20.75 -21.32 -40.77
C MET A 245 21.50 -21.88 -39.56
N ASN A 246 21.25 -21.29 -38.40
CA ASN A 246 21.87 -21.65 -37.11
C ASN A 246 20.82 -22.11 -36.08
N GLY A 247 19.56 -22.17 -36.49
CA GLY A 247 18.42 -22.56 -35.66
C GLY A 247 18.35 -24.07 -35.40
N PRO A 248 17.52 -24.46 -34.42
CA PRO A 248 17.32 -25.86 -34.08
C PRO A 248 16.66 -26.61 -35.25
N ILE A 249 17.16 -27.82 -35.53
CA ILE A 249 16.55 -28.75 -36.50
C ILE A 249 15.42 -29.59 -35.88
N SER A 250 15.36 -29.66 -34.55
CA SER A 250 14.33 -30.36 -33.80
C SER A 250 13.92 -29.54 -32.59
N VAL A 251 12.62 -29.39 -32.38
CA VAL A 251 12.04 -28.64 -31.25
C VAL A 251 10.75 -29.31 -30.79
N ALA A 252 10.40 -29.16 -29.52
CA ALA A 252 9.12 -29.62 -29.02
C ALA A 252 7.99 -28.63 -29.36
N LYS A 253 6.76 -29.15 -29.53
CA LYS A 253 5.54 -28.34 -29.61
C LYS A 253 5.38 -27.53 -28.34
N GLY A 254 5.21 -26.22 -28.48
CA GLY A 254 5.14 -25.28 -27.35
C GLY A 254 6.48 -24.66 -26.96
N ALA A 255 7.59 -24.99 -27.64
CA ALA A 255 8.85 -24.28 -27.48
C ALA A 255 8.71 -22.76 -27.77
N PRO A 256 9.49 -21.89 -27.08
CA PRO A 256 9.53 -20.47 -27.40
C PRO A 256 9.84 -20.23 -28.88
N GLY A 257 9.34 -19.12 -29.42
CA GLY A 257 9.68 -18.75 -30.79
C GLY A 257 11.17 -18.45 -30.95
N PHE A 258 11.69 -18.69 -32.15
CA PHE A 258 13.10 -18.51 -32.45
C PHE A 258 13.32 -17.96 -33.87
N SER A 259 14.43 -17.27 -34.07
CA SER A 259 14.91 -16.88 -35.40
C SER A 259 16.00 -17.87 -35.84
N PRO A 260 15.74 -18.75 -36.81
CA PRO A 260 16.66 -19.84 -37.14
C PRO A 260 17.85 -19.40 -38.00
N ALA A 261 17.95 -18.12 -38.37
CA ALA A 261 18.99 -17.66 -39.27
C ALA A 261 19.62 -16.34 -38.82
N THR A 262 20.87 -16.14 -39.24
CA THR A 262 21.62 -14.88 -39.15
C THR A 262 22.04 -14.43 -40.55
N SER A 263 22.33 -13.14 -40.73
CA SER A 263 22.82 -12.58 -41.99
C SER A 263 24.05 -11.70 -41.79
N THR A 264 24.86 -11.56 -42.85
CA THR A 264 25.98 -10.61 -42.92
C THR A 264 25.52 -9.15 -43.04
N SER A 265 24.30 -8.92 -43.54
CA SER A 265 23.67 -7.60 -43.61
C SER A 265 22.76 -7.35 -42.41
N PRO A 266 22.51 -6.08 -42.05
CA PRO A 266 21.53 -5.71 -41.03
C PRO A 266 20.06 -5.85 -41.50
N MET A 267 19.83 -6.24 -42.77
CA MET A 267 18.48 -6.38 -43.33
C MET A 267 17.68 -7.49 -42.61
N PRO A 268 16.36 -7.33 -42.45
CA PRO A 268 15.52 -8.39 -41.90
C PRO A 268 15.48 -9.65 -42.76
N ILE A 269 15.67 -10.80 -42.11
CA ILE A 269 15.46 -12.10 -42.73
C ILE A 269 13.95 -12.39 -42.76
N GLN A 270 13.43 -12.64 -43.97
CA GLN A 270 12.08 -13.10 -44.19
C GLN A 270 12.05 -14.63 -44.14
N TYR A 271 11.16 -15.18 -43.34
CA TYR A 271 10.95 -16.62 -43.25
C TYR A 271 9.67 -17.04 -43.97
N THR A 272 9.68 -18.25 -44.53
CA THR A 272 8.46 -18.97 -44.90
C THR A 272 8.52 -20.39 -44.35
N SER A 273 7.35 -20.96 -44.05
CA SER A 273 7.20 -22.34 -43.61
C SER A 273 6.44 -23.12 -44.66
N SER A 274 6.91 -24.31 -45.02
CA SER A 274 6.21 -25.18 -45.98
C SER A 274 4.96 -25.85 -45.38
N ASN A 275 4.87 -25.93 -44.05
CA ASN A 275 3.73 -26.49 -43.34
C ASN A 275 3.29 -25.58 -42.17
N PRO A 276 2.23 -24.76 -42.34
CA PRO A 276 1.72 -23.87 -41.30
C PRO A 276 1.04 -24.61 -40.13
N GLU A 277 0.67 -25.88 -40.27
CA GLU A 277 0.16 -26.70 -39.16
C GLU A 277 1.26 -27.12 -38.18
N VAL A 278 2.53 -27.07 -38.61
CA VAL A 278 3.70 -27.38 -37.79
C VAL A 278 4.36 -26.10 -37.29
N ALA A 279 4.64 -25.16 -38.20
CA ALA A 279 5.34 -23.93 -37.87
C ALA A 279 4.78 -22.74 -38.66
N VAL A 280 4.53 -21.63 -37.98
CA VAL A 280 4.10 -20.36 -38.59
C VAL A 280 5.15 -19.28 -38.35
N VAL A 281 5.16 -18.27 -39.23
CA VAL A 281 6.03 -17.11 -39.08
C VAL A 281 5.23 -15.96 -38.48
N VAL A 282 5.62 -15.50 -37.30
CA VAL A 282 4.98 -14.37 -36.59
C VAL A 282 6.09 -13.44 -36.12
N ASP A 283 5.98 -12.16 -36.45
CA ASP A 283 6.96 -11.12 -36.08
C ASP A 283 8.41 -11.48 -36.44
N SER A 284 8.62 -12.10 -37.61
CA SER A 284 9.92 -12.59 -38.09
C SER A 284 10.56 -13.68 -37.22
N GLU A 285 9.78 -14.36 -36.38
CA GLU A 285 10.16 -15.56 -35.65
C GLU A 285 9.36 -16.78 -36.12
N ILE A 286 9.95 -17.96 -35.98
CA ILE A 286 9.26 -19.24 -36.15
C ILE A 286 8.54 -19.58 -34.85
N LYS A 287 7.23 -19.80 -34.93
CA LYS A 287 6.39 -20.32 -33.84
C LYS A 287 5.96 -21.74 -34.17
N VAL A 288 6.21 -22.67 -33.26
CA VAL A 288 5.83 -24.08 -33.41
C VAL A 288 4.41 -24.26 -32.90
N VAL A 289 3.51 -24.73 -33.77
CA VAL A 289 2.07 -24.84 -33.47
C VAL A 289 1.55 -26.27 -33.49
N GLY A 290 2.27 -27.21 -34.13
CA GLY A 290 1.90 -28.62 -34.18
C GLY A 290 3.11 -29.54 -34.38
N GLN A 291 2.89 -30.84 -34.16
CA GLN A 291 3.88 -31.87 -34.42
C GLN A 291 3.92 -32.22 -35.92
N GLY A 292 5.08 -32.64 -36.41
CA GLY A 292 5.33 -32.95 -37.81
C GLY A 292 6.65 -32.36 -38.31
N THR A 293 6.75 -32.17 -39.62
CA THR A 293 7.94 -31.55 -40.24
C THR A 293 7.55 -30.33 -41.08
N SER A 294 8.38 -29.29 -41.05
CA SER A 294 8.27 -28.14 -41.96
C SER A 294 9.64 -27.74 -42.50
N THR A 295 9.72 -27.41 -43.78
CA THR A 295 10.89 -26.78 -44.36
C THR A 295 10.77 -25.27 -44.17
N LEU A 296 11.69 -24.72 -43.39
CA LEU A 296 11.85 -23.29 -43.16
C LEU A 296 12.75 -22.72 -44.25
N THR A 297 12.31 -21.67 -44.92
CA THR A 297 13.10 -20.96 -45.94
C THR A 297 13.37 -19.55 -45.45
N ALA A 298 14.63 -19.16 -45.39
CA ALA A 298 15.10 -17.82 -45.04
C ALA A 298 15.58 -17.08 -46.29
N ARG A 299 15.15 -15.82 -46.47
CA ARG A 299 15.57 -14.96 -47.59
C ARG A 299 15.63 -13.49 -47.20
N GLN A 300 16.41 -12.70 -47.92
CA GLN A 300 16.46 -11.24 -47.84
C GLN A 300 16.33 -10.66 -49.25
N GLN A 301 15.47 -9.64 -49.39
CA GLN A 301 15.29 -8.95 -50.67
C GLN A 301 16.46 -8.00 -50.95
N ALA A 302 16.63 -7.66 -52.23
CA ALA A 302 17.56 -6.61 -52.65
C ALA A 302 17.03 -5.23 -52.27
N ASN A 303 17.92 -4.29 -51.98
CA ASN A 303 17.64 -2.86 -51.92
C ASN A 303 18.83 -2.05 -52.47
N LEU A 304 18.81 -0.73 -52.24
CA LEU A 304 19.86 0.20 -52.66
C LEU A 304 21.26 -0.21 -52.17
N PHE A 305 21.34 -0.75 -50.95
CA PHE A 305 22.59 -0.99 -50.25
C PHE A 305 23.04 -2.45 -50.29
N TYR A 306 22.13 -3.39 -50.55
CA TYR A 306 22.40 -4.83 -50.49
C TYR A 306 21.71 -5.60 -51.62
N ALA A 307 22.44 -6.52 -52.27
CA ALA A 307 21.87 -7.43 -53.27
C ALA A 307 21.05 -8.55 -52.60
N ALA A 308 20.05 -9.12 -53.29
CA ALA A 308 19.22 -10.20 -52.71
C ALA A 308 20.08 -11.39 -52.26
N SER A 309 19.72 -12.02 -51.15
CA SER A 309 20.36 -13.26 -50.70
C SER A 309 19.86 -14.46 -51.51
N GLU A 310 20.70 -15.46 -51.73
CA GLU A 310 20.20 -16.79 -52.10
C GLU A 310 19.34 -17.37 -50.95
N PRO A 311 18.13 -17.88 -51.22
CA PRO A 311 17.30 -18.49 -50.17
C PRO A 311 17.99 -19.73 -49.57
N VAL A 312 17.99 -19.82 -48.24
CA VAL A 312 18.54 -20.98 -47.52
C VAL A 312 17.41 -21.73 -46.82
N THR A 313 17.42 -23.06 -46.88
CA THR A 313 16.39 -23.90 -46.28
C THR A 313 16.93 -24.76 -45.14
N GLN A 314 16.07 -25.07 -44.17
CA GLN A 314 16.32 -26.03 -43.08
C GLN A 314 15.03 -26.80 -42.79
N THR A 315 15.11 -28.13 -42.65
CA THR A 315 13.98 -28.92 -42.17
C THR A 315 13.91 -28.85 -40.65
N LEU A 316 12.76 -28.43 -40.14
CA LEU A 316 12.39 -28.47 -38.73
C LEU A 316 11.53 -29.72 -38.47
N THR A 317 11.89 -30.50 -37.46
CA THR A 317 11.11 -31.62 -36.94
C THR A 317 10.53 -31.29 -35.57
N VAL A 318 9.26 -31.63 -35.36
CA VAL A 318 8.53 -31.44 -34.11
C VAL A 318 7.87 -32.76 -33.72
N SER A 319 8.49 -33.51 -32.81
CA SER A 319 8.07 -34.88 -32.48
C SER A 319 7.48 -35.05 -31.09
N LYS A 320 7.74 -34.12 -30.17
CA LYS A 320 7.28 -34.17 -28.78
C LYS A 320 6.55 -32.89 -28.38
N THR A 321 5.77 -32.96 -27.31
CA THR A 321 5.19 -31.77 -26.67
C THR A 321 6.05 -31.34 -25.48
N LEU A 322 6.33 -30.05 -25.35
CA LEU A 322 7.13 -29.53 -24.25
C LEU A 322 6.35 -29.67 -22.94
N VAL A 323 6.94 -30.32 -21.93
CA VAL A 323 6.35 -30.30 -20.59
C VAL A 323 6.36 -28.88 -20.05
N SER A 324 5.22 -28.42 -19.54
CA SER A 324 5.12 -27.16 -18.81
C SER A 324 4.89 -27.44 -17.32
N PHE A 325 5.39 -26.53 -16.47
CA PHE A 325 5.10 -26.55 -15.04
C PHE A 325 4.09 -25.46 -14.70
N GLY A 326 3.20 -25.76 -13.76
CA GLY A 326 2.15 -24.88 -13.30
C GLY A 326 2.71 -23.63 -12.60
N PHE A 327 2.12 -22.47 -12.91
CA PHE A 327 2.44 -21.22 -12.26
C PHE A 327 2.18 -21.29 -10.74
N PRO A 328 3.02 -20.67 -9.88
CA PRO A 328 4.18 -19.80 -10.15
C PRO A 328 5.53 -20.54 -10.24
N LEU A 329 5.54 -21.87 -10.37
CA LEU A 329 6.77 -22.66 -10.31
C LEU A 329 7.60 -22.45 -11.59
N THR A 330 8.76 -21.81 -11.43
CA THR A 330 9.75 -21.54 -12.49
C THR A 330 11.15 -21.75 -11.92
N SER A 331 12.20 -21.70 -12.75
CA SER A 331 13.57 -21.71 -12.25
C SER A 331 13.80 -20.59 -11.23
N ASN A 332 14.69 -20.80 -10.27
CA ASN A 332 14.94 -19.96 -9.11
C ASN A 332 13.83 -19.93 -8.03
N ALA A 333 12.73 -20.67 -8.18
CA ALA A 333 11.66 -20.64 -7.18
C ALA A 333 12.07 -21.15 -5.79
N VAL A 334 11.41 -20.62 -4.76
CA VAL A 334 11.45 -21.19 -3.40
C VAL A 334 10.19 -22.02 -3.21
N ILE A 335 10.35 -23.32 -2.98
CA ILE A 335 9.26 -24.24 -2.62
C ILE A 335 8.99 -24.14 -1.12
N GLN A 336 7.72 -24.00 -0.75
CA GLN A 336 7.30 -23.95 0.65
C GLN A 336 7.66 -25.25 1.36
N ARG A 337 8.49 -25.16 2.39
CA ARG A 337 8.88 -26.27 3.26
C ARG A 337 7.73 -26.74 4.16
N ASP A 338 7.90 -27.92 4.75
CA ASP A 338 7.04 -28.50 5.79
C ASP A 338 5.57 -28.65 5.38
N ARG A 339 5.29 -28.67 4.07
CA ARG A 339 3.98 -28.96 3.48
C ARG A 339 4.16 -29.87 2.25
N PRO A 340 3.17 -30.72 1.93
CA PRO A 340 3.19 -31.50 0.69
C PRO A 340 3.41 -30.60 -0.53
N ILE A 341 4.27 -31.05 -1.44
CA ILE A 341 4.67 -30.27 -2.61
C ILE A 341 3.87 -30.79 -3.81
N ARG A 342 2.82 -30.05 -4.17
CA ARG A 342 2.02 -30.33 -5.36
C ARG A 342 2.65 -29.65 -6.57
N VAL A 343 3.02 -30.45 -7.56
CA VAL A 343 3.49 -29.99 -8.86
C VAL A 343 2.41 -30.30 -9.89
N THR A 344 2.04 -29.30 -10.67
CA THR A 344 1.09 -29.44 -11.78
C THR A 344 1.75 -29.00 -13.06
N GLY A 345 1.14 -29.30 -14.20
CA GLY A 345 1.68 -28.90 -15.49
C GLY A 345 0.82 -29.35 -16.66
N THR A 346 1.35 -29.13 -17.87
CA THR A 346 0.80 -29.70 -19.10
C THR A 346 1.86 -30.49 -19.87
N ALA A 347 1.44 -31.45 -20.67
CA ALA A 347 2.33 -32.31 -21.47
C ALA A 347 1.54 -32.97 -22.62
N GLU A 348 2.11 -33.93 -23.33
CA GLU A 348 1.38 -34.70 -24.34
C GLU A 348 0.23 -35.49 -23.68
N PRO A 349 -1.02 -35.39 -24.17
CA PRO A 349 -2.13 -36.17 -23.64
C PRO A 349 -1.84 -37.67 -23.64
N ASP A 350 -2.33 -38.37 -22.60
CA ASP A 350 -2.19 -39.81 -22.40
C ASP A 350 -0.74 -40.33 -22.23
N ASP A 351 0.27 -39.45 -22.22
CA ASP A 351 1.66 -39.82 -21.95
C ASP A 351 1.88 -40.19 -20.48
N GLU A 352 2.90 -41.01 -20.21
CA GLU A 352 3.34 -41.33 -18.86
C GLU A 352 4.61 -40.52 -18.55
N LEU A 353 4.49 -39.56 -17.63
CA LEU A 353 5.61 -38.72 -17.23
C LEU A 353 6.38 -39.34 -16.06
N THR A 354 7.71 -39.30 -16.14
CA THR A 354 8.59 -39.41 -14.98
C THR A 354 8.92 -38.01 -14.47
N VAL A 355 8.48 -37.69 -13.26
CA VAL A 355 8.74 -36.40 -12.60
C VAL A 355 9.75 -36.59 -11.48
N VAL A 356 10.85 -35.83 -11.51
CA VAL A 356 11.93 -35.91 -10.53
C VAL A 356 12.06 -34.58 -9.79
N LEU A 357 11.89 -34.60 -8.47
CA LEU A 357 12.05 -33.44 -7.59
C LEU A 357 13.13 -33.72 -6.54
N ASP A 358 14.25 -33.01 -6.60
CA ASP A 358 15.35 -33.18 -5.64
C ASP A 358 15.80 -34.65 -5.49
N GLY A 359 15.92 -35.35 -6.62
CA GLY A 359 16.30 -36.77 -6.70
C GLY A 359 15.17 -37.77 -6.42
N GLU A 360 14.03 -37.34 -5.89
CA GLU A 360 12.84 -38.19 -5.69
C GLU A 360 12.07 -38.30 -7.02
N SER A 361 11.84 -39.53 -7.49
CA SER A 361 11.16 -39.81 -8.77
C SER A 361 9.74 -40.35 -8.54
N LYS A 362 8.79 -39.90 -9.35
CA LYS A 362 7.38 -40.36 -9.39
C LYS A 362 6.87 -40.43 -10.83
N SER A 363 6.05 -41.43 -11.12
CA SER A 363 5.31 -41.51 -12.39
C SER A 363 3.92 -40.89 -12.28
N VAL A 364 3.46 -40.23 -13.34
CA VAL A 364 2.11 -39.68 -13.44
C VAL A 364 1.60 -39.75 -14.88
N THR A 365 0.36 -40.19 -15.06
CA THR A 365 -0.32 -40.18 -16.35
C THR A 365 -0.89 -38.78 -16.64
N VAL A 366 -0.64 -38.26 -17.84
CA VAL A 366 -1.22 -37.02 -18.33
C VAL A 366 -2.67 -37.29 -18.74
N ASP A 367 -3.60 -36.43 -18.33
CA ASP A 367 -5.00 -36.59 -18.71
C ASP A 367 -5.24 -36.27 -20.19
N ALA A 368 -6.42 -36.65 -20.70
CA ALA A 368 -6.81 -36.42 -22.10
C ALA A 368 -6.87 -34.93 -22.49
N ALA A 369 -6.90 -34.02 -21.52
CA ALA A 369 -6.83 -32.57 -21.74
C ALA A 369 -5.38 -32.03 -21.67
N GLY A 370 -4.39 -32.92 -21.52
CA GLY A 370 -2.98 -32.59 -21.45
C GLY A 370 -2.50 -32.10 -20.08
N ASN A 371 -3.30 -32.20 -19.01
CA ASN A 371 -2.92 -31.76 -17.67
C ASN A 371 -2.41 -32.93 -16.81
N TRP A 372 -1.51 -32.62 -15.88
CA TRP A 372 -1.02 -33.60 -14.92
C TRP A 372 -0.80 -32.97 -13.54
N THR A 373 -0.83 -33.80 -12.49
CA THR A 373 -0.57 -33.39 -11.11
C THR A 373 0.11 -34.53 -10.36
N VAL A 374 1.21 -34.20 -9.68
CA VAL A 374 1.93 -35.14 -8.80
C VAL A 374 2.18 -34.46 -7.46
N GLU A 375 2.16 -35.23 -6.38
CA GLU A 375 2.41 -34.73 -5.03
C GLU A 375 3.65 -35.41 -4.44
N PHE A 376 4.60 -34.62 -3.96
CA PHE A 376 5.79 -35.07 -3.23
C PHE A 376 5.62 -34.84 -1.73
N ALA A 377 6.36 -35.63 -0.93
CA ALA A 377 6.38 -35.44 0.52
C ALA A 377 6.91 -34.05 0.90
N ALA A 378 6.53 -33.56 2.08
CA ALA A 378 7.06 -32.32 2.62
C ALA A 378 8.59 -32.41 2.77
N LYS A 379 9.29 -31.34 2.38
CA LYS A 379 10.75 -31.23 2.52
C LYS A 379 11.11 -30.16 3.55
N PRO A 380 12.20 -30.34 4.32
CA PRO A 380 12.70 -29.31 5.23
C PRO A 380 13.37 -28.17 4.45
N ALA A 381 13.74 -27.09 5.16
CA ALA A 381 14.50 -25.99 4.55
C ALA A 381 15.83 -26.47 3.95
N LYS A 382 16.15 -25.99 2.74
CA LYS A 382 17.36 -26.36 1.98
C LYS A 382 17.88 -25.16 1.18
N ASN A 383 19.06 -24.67 1.55
CA ASN A 383 19.75 -23.55 0.88
C ASN A 383 20.58 -23.98 -0.34
N SER A 384 20.88 -25.27 -0.49
CA SER A 384 21.58 -25.79 -1.67
C SER A 384 20.59 -25.96 -2.84
N PRO A 385 20.90 -25.42 -4.03
CA PRO A 385 20.07 -25.57 -5.22
C PRO A 385 19.74 -27.03 -5.57
N PHE A 386 18.53 -27.27 -6.04
CA PHE A 386 18.10 -28.53 -6.65
C PHE A 386 17.24 -28.28 -7.90
N THR A 387 16.82 -29.36 -8.56
CA THR A 387 16.04 -29.33 -9.80
C THR A 387 14.67 -29.98 -9.64
N LEU A 388 13.76 -29.59 -10.52
CA LEU A 388 12.53 -30.31 -10.84
C LEU A 388 12.55 -30.60 -12.34
N SER A 389 12.43 -31.86 -12.74
CA SER A 389 12.35 -32.25 -14.14
C SER A 389 11.15 -33.15 -14.40
N ALA A 390 10.66 -33.13 -15.63
CA ALA A 390 9.61 -34.02 -16.10
C ALA A 390 9.82 -34.34 -17.58
N GLU A 391 9.68 -35.62 -17.94
CA GLU A 391 9.80 -36.11 -19.31
C GLU A 391 8.92 -37.34 -19.52
N GLY A 392 8.59 -37.61 -20.79
CA GLY A 392 7.82 -38.79 -21.20
C GLY A 392 8.22 -39.25 -22.61
N ALA A 393 7.52 -40.26 -23.11
CA ALA A 393 7.79 -40.78 -24.45
C ALA A 393 7.36 -39.76 -25.52
N GLY A 394 6.16 -39.20 -25.37
CA GLY A 394 5.60 -38.12 -26.20
C GLY A 394 5.96 -36.71 -25.73
N SER A 395 6.51 -36.58 -24.52
CA SER A 395 6.77 -35.29 -23.88
C SER A 395 8.27 -35.00 -23.72
N GLU A 396 8.70 -33.84 -24.23
CA GLU A 396 10.10 -33.39 -24.17
C GLU A 396 10.47 -32.99 -22.74
N LEU A 397 11.69 -33.35 -22.33
CA LEU A 397 12.25 -33.00 -21.03
C LEU A 397 12.16 -31.50 -20.78
N ALA A 398 11.48 -31.12 -19.69
CA ALA A 398 11.56 -29.79 -19.12
C ALA A 398 12.24 -29.87 -17.75
N THR A 399 13.13 -28.92 -17.48
CA THR A 399 13.83 -28.83 -16.19
C THR A 399 13.76 -27.41 -15.64
N LEU A 400 13.26 -27.28 -14.41
CA LEU A 400 13.44 -26.09 -13.59
C LEU A 400 14.71 -26.26 -12.75
N THR A 401 15.54 -25.22 -12.75
CA THR A 401 16.84 -25.21 -12.09
C THR A 401 16.89 -24.18 -10.98
N ASN A 402 17.90 -24.31 -10.11
CA ASN A 402 18.15 -23.39 -9.01
C ASN A 402 16.98 -23.25 -8.01
N LEU A 403 16.25 -24.33 -7.79
CA LEU A 403 15.17 -24.36 -6.81
C LEU A 403 15.72 -24.44 -5.39
N LEU A 404 15.04 -23.79 -4.46
CA LEU A 404 15.32 -23.84 -3.02
C LEU A 404 14.09 -24.31 -2.26
N CYS A 405 14.25 -24.79 -1.03
CA CYS A 405 13.13 -25.11 -0.15
C CYS A 405 13.19 -24.24 1.10
N GLY A 406 12.13 -23.49 1.39
CA GLY A 406 12.12 -22.44 2.42
C GLY A 406 10.72 -21.94 2.72
N ASP A 407 10.60 -20.75 3.31
CA ASP A 407 9.29 -20.15 3.59
C ASP A 407 8.89 -19.14 2.53
N VAL A 408 7.66 -19.24 2.05
CA VAL A 408 7.11 -18.39 0.99
C VAL A 408 6.07 -17.45 1.57
N TRP A 409 6.25 -16.15 1.37
CA TRP A 409 5.35 -15.11 1.88
C TRP A 409 4.77 -14.28 0.74
N VAL A 410 3.54 -13.83 0.92
CA VAL A 410 2.90 -12.87 0.01
C VAL A 410 3.07 -11.47 0.57
N ALA A 411 3.59 -10.55 -0.22
CA ALA A 411 3.66 -9.12 0.09
C ALA A 411 2.63 -8.37 -0.74
N SER A 412 1.55 -7.91 -0.11
CA SER A 412 0.43 -7.30 -0.82
C SER A 412 -0.07 -6.00 -0.20
N GLY A 413 -0.77 -5.19 -0.99
CA GLY A 413 -1.36 -3.93 -0.54
C GLY A 413 -1.34 -2.86 -1.61
N GLN A 414 -1.07 -1.62 -1.20
CA GLN A 414 -1.02 -0.47 -2.10
C GLN A 414 0.37 0.18 -2.18
N SER A 415 0.42 1.49 -2.47
CA SER A 415 1.65 2.25 -2.76
C SER A 415 2.75 2.08 -1.71
N ASN A 416 2.41 2.05 -0.42
CA ASN A 416 3.39 1.87 0.65
C ASN A 416 3.99 0.45 0.72
N MET A 417 3.23 -0.59 0.35
CA MET A 417 3.80 -1.93 0.09
C MET A 417 4.59 -1.96 -1.21
N LEU A 418 4.11 -1.29 -2.26
CA LEU A 418 4.71 -1.28 -3.59
C LEU A 418 6.06 -0.54 -3.64
N MET A 419 6.27 0.45 -2.76
CA MET A 419 7.44 1.32 -2.77
C MET A 419 8.75 0.52 -2.87
N PRO A 420 9.51 0.67 -3.97
CA PRO A 420 10.68 -0.16 -4.21
C PRO A 420 11.89 0.30 -3.37
N VAL A 421 12.91 -0.56 -3.29
CA VAL A 421 14.20 -0.20 -2.71
C VAL A 421 14.83 0.93 -3.52
N GLY A 422 15.04 0.74 -4.82
CA GLY A 422 15.65 1.74 -5.70
C GLY A 422 14.66 2.81 -6.18
N PRO A 423 15.12 3.80 -6.95
CA PRO A 423 14.25 4.82 -7.53
C PRO A 423 13.28 4.18 -8.53
N GLY A 424 12.05 3.95 -8.10
CA GLY A 424 10.98 3.38 -8.91
C GLY A 424 10.18 4.42 -9.69
N TYR A 425 9.34 3.94 -10.61
CA TYR A 425 8.56 4.68 -11.62
C TYR A 425 7.68 5.87 -11.15
N SER A 426 7.55 6.15 -9.84
CA SER A 426 6.80 7.32 -9.33
C SER A 426 7.02 7.68 -7.85
N LEU A 427 7.63 6.82 -7.03
CA LEU A 427 7.75 7.01 -5.57
C LEU A 427 9.18 7.31 -5.07
N GLY A 428 10.17 7.46 -5.96
CA GLY A 428 11.53 7.88 -5.61
C GLY A 428 12.43 6.85 -4.89
N GLY A 429 11.85 5.79 -4.29
CA GLY A 429 12.60 4.77 -3.54
C GLY A 429 12.90 5.19 -2.09
N ILE A 430 13.61 4.34 -1.35
CA ILE A 430 14.03 4.68 0.03
C ILE A 430 15.19 5.70 0.01
N ALA A 431 15.38 6.47 1.08
CA ALA A 431 16.38 7.55 1.10
C ALA A 431 17.83 7.07 0.88
N ASP A 432 18.20 5.91 1.42
CA ASP A 432 19.56 5.33 1.32
C ASP A 432 19.61 4.11 0.39
N TYR A 433 18.92 4.18 -0.74
CA TYR A 433 18.77 3.03 -1.63
C TYR A 433 20.11 2.53 -2.20
N SER A 434 21.09 3.41 -2.44
CA SER A 434 22.35 3.04 -3.09
C SER A 434 23.18 2.09 -2.24
N SER A 435 23.29 2.35 -0.93
CA SER A 435 23.98 1.48 0.02
C SER A 435 23.26 0.14 0.18
N VAL A 436 21.92 0.19 0.27
CA VAL A 436 21.07 -0.99 0.43
C VAL A 436 21.16 -1.90 -0.80
N VAL A 437 21.12 -1.32 -2.00
CA VAL A 437 21.26 -2.06 -3.27
C VAL A 437 22.63 -2.71 -3.35
N ALA A 438 23.71 -1.98 -3.05
CA ALA A 438 25.07 -2.51 -3.09
C ALA A 438 25.27 -3.70 -2.13
N ALA A 439 24.63 -3.66 -0.95
CA ALA A 439 24.73 -4.70 0.07
C ALA A 439 23.76 -5.89 -0.13
N ALA A 440 22.80 -5.81 -1.04
CA ALA A 440 21.73 -6.81 -1.20
C ALA A 440 22.16 -8.09 -1.93
N ASN A 441 23.19 -8.78 -1.42
CA ASN A 441 23.67 -10.04 -1.96
C ASN A 441 23.11 -11.24 -1.16
N TYR A 442 21.80 -11.49 -1.29
CA TYR A 442 21.10 -12.55 -0.56
C TYR A 442 20.52 -13.59 -1.52
N PRO A 443 21.34 -14.47 -2.11
CA PRO A 443 20.89 -15.45 -3.08
C PRO A 443 20.05 -16.59 -2.49
N ALA A 444 19.64 -16.55 -1.23
CA ALA A 444 18.59 -17.43 -0.70
C ALA A 444 17.22 -16.72 -0.62
N ILE A 445 17.17 -15.42 -0.91
CA ILE A 445 15.96 -14.64 -1.05
C ILE A 445 15.58 -14.60 -2.53
N ARG A 446 14.30 -14.83 -2.83
CA ARG A 446 13.75 -14.85 -4.19
C ARG A 446 12.50 -14.01 -4.26
N PHE A 447 12.30 -13.34 -5.40
CA PHE A 447 11.10 -12.54 -5.65
C PHE A 447 10.42 -12.96 -6.94
N ILE A 448 9.10 -12.93 -6.93
CA ILE A 448 8.26 -12.97 -8.13
C ILE A 448 7.24 -11.83 -8.05
N GLN A 449 7.05 -11.11 -9.14
CA GLN A 449 6.06 -10.04 -9.24
C GLN A 449 5.52 -9.92 -10.69
N PRO A 450 4.34 -9.33 -10.92
CA PRO A 450 3.79 -9.06 -12.25
C PRO A 450 4.66 -8.12 -13.12
N VAL A 451 4.69 -8.29 -14.46
CA VAL A 451 5.32 -7.34 -15.42
C VAL A 451 4.62 -5.99 -15.38
N ASP A 452 3.28 -6.05 -15.37
CA ASP A 452 2.40 -4.89 -15.24
C ASP A 452 1.58 -5.04 -13.96
N LEU A 453 1.59 -3.99 -13.15
CA LEU A 453 0.83 -3.88 -11.91
C LEU A 453 -0.68 -3.70 -12.15
N TRP A 454 -1.13 -3.64 -13.40
CA TRP A 454 -2.53 -3.45 -13.78
C TRP A 454 -3.16 -4.66 -14.47
N GLN A 455 -2.68 -5.88 -14.19
CA GLN A 455 -3.23 -7.13 -14.75
C GLN A 455 -4.54 -7.58 -14.08
N GLN A 456 -5.52 -6.68 -13.97
CA GLN A 456 -6.85 -6.93 -13.39
C GLN A 456 -7.72 -7.85 -14.25
N ALA A 457 -8.55 -8.67 -13.60
CA ALA A 457 -9.47 -9.57 -14.28
C ALA A 457 -10.84 -9.65 -13.60
N SER A 458 -11.91 -9.86 -14.39
CA SER A 458 -13.27 -10.05 -13.85
C SER A 458 -13.49 -11.44 -13.25
N ALA A 459 -12.63 -12.41 -13.57
CA ALA A 459 -12.67 -13.78 -13.03
C ALA A 459 -11.25 -14.26 -12.64
N PRO A 460 -11.14 -15.16 -11.64
CA PRO A 460 -9.85 -15.71 -11.21
C PRO A 460 -9.02 -16.27 -12.37
N GLN A 461 -7.81 -15.76 -12.56
CA GLN A 461 -6.87 -16.24 -13.57
C GLN A 461 -6.04 -17.42 -13.03
N SER A 462 -5.55 -18.27 -13.93
CA SER A 462 -4.65 -19.38 -13.59
C SER A 462 -3.17 -19.03 -13.72
N LYS A 463 -2.85 -17.93 -14.43
CA LYS A 463 -1.49 -17.43 -14.67
C LYS A 463 -1.49 -15.92 -14.88
N LEU A 464 -0.32 -15.30 -14.74
CA LEU A 464 -0.10 -13.89 -15.09
C LEU A 464 1.32 -13.69 -15.61
N SER A 465 1.57 -12.58 -16.30
CA SER A 465 2.92 -12.24 -16.79
C SER A 465 3.76 -11.66 -15.66
N THR A 466 4.96 -12.19 -15.41
CA THR A 466 5.85 -11.78 -14.31
C THR A 466 7.13 -11.10 -14.78
N SER A 467 7.60 -10.09 -14.05
CA SER A 467 8.90 -9.47 -14.32
C SER A 467 10.00 -10.52 -14.22
N GLY A 468 10.95 -10.53 -15.16
CA GLY A 468 12.02 -11.53 -15.17
C GLY A 468 11.58 -12.94 -15.59
N ASN A 469 10.38 -13.11 -16.14
CA ASN A 469 9.83 -14.39 -16.61
C ASN A 469 9.71 -15.48 -15.52
N GLY A 470 9.64 -15.09 -14.25
CA GLY A 470 9.42 -16.01 -13.14
C GLY A 470 10.04 -15.50 -11.85
N TRP A 471 10.55 -16.43 -11.04
CA TRP A 471 11.30 -16.10 -9.84
C TRP A 471 12.69 -15.55 -10.17
N THR A 472 13.11 -14.54 -9.42
CA THR A 472 14.40 -13.89 -9.58
C THR A 472 15.23 -13.97 -8.30
N VAL A 473 16.54 -14.05 -8.47
CA VAL A 473 17.53 -14.04 -7.38
C VAL A 473 17.64 -12.63 -6.80
N CYS A 474 17.56 -12.48 -5.48
CA CYS A 474 17.91 -11.21 -4.83
C CYS A 474 19.42 -10.96 -4.95
N SER A 475 19.77 -9.86 -5.61
CA SER A 475 21.14 -9.43 -5.86
C SER A 475 21.18 -7.90 -6.02
N PRO A 476 22.37 -7.26 -6.02
CA PRO A 476 22.48 -5.84 -6.30
C PRO A 476 21.89 -5.40 -7.65
N SER A 477 21.82 -6.28 -8.65
CA SER A 477 21.24 -5.95 -9.97
C SER A 477 19.71 -6.08 -10.02
N THR A 478 19.08 -6.71 -9.04
CA THR A 478 17.65 -7.03 -9.07
C THR A 478 16.84 -6.37 -7.95
N VAL A 479 17.42 -6.19 -6.76
CA VAL A 479 16.70 -5.73 -5.55
C VAL A 479 16.03 -4.36 -5.73
N ALA A 480 16.61 -3.49 -6.56
CA ALA A 480 16.14 -2.12 -6.75
C ALA A 480 14.69 -2.05 -7.25
N GLY A 481 14.21 -3.07 -7.96
CA GLY A 481 12.84 -3.13 -8.49
C GLY A 481 11.80 -3.75 -7.55
N TYR A 482 12.18 -4.21 -6.36
CA TYR A 482 11.29 -4.89 -5.41
C TYR A 482 10.94 -4.01 -4.21
N SER A 483 9.79 -4.31 -3.60
CA SER A 483 9.27 -3.66 -2.40
C SER A 483 10.33 -3.60 -1.30
N ALA A 484 10.60 -2.40 -0.81
CA ALA A 484 11.52 -2.21 0.30
C ALA A 484 11.03 -2.93 1.56
N VAL A 485 9.73 -2.82 1.88
CA VAL A 485 9.12 -3.51 3.03
C VAL A 485 9.32 -5.02 2.91
N ALA A 486 9.01 -5.60 1.75
CA ALA A 486 9.14 -7.04 1.55
C ALA A 486 10.60 -7.52 1.58
N TYR A 487 11.53 -6.73 1.04
CA TYR A 487 12.96 -7.02 1.10
C TYR A 487 13.48 -7.06 2.55
N PHE A 488 13.22 -6.03 3.34
CA PHE A 488 13.68 -5.98 4.74
C PHE A 488 12.98 -7.03 5.60
N PHE A 489 11.71 -7.33 5.34
CA PHE A 489 11.00 -8.46 5.96
C PHE A 489 11.68 -9.80 5.68
N ALA A 490 11.93 -10.11 4.40
CA ALA A 490 12.57 -11.36 3.99
C ALA A 490 13.98 -11.49 4.57
N ARG A 491 14.76 -10.40 4.51
CA ARG A 491 16.12 -10.33 5.05
C ARG A 491 16.13 -10.55 6.56
N GLN A 492 15.19 -9.96 7.30
CA GLN A 492 15.11 -10.12 8.75
C GLN A 492 14.90 -11.58 9.15
N ILE A 493 13.98 -12.29 8.48
CA ILE A 493 13.74 -13.71 8.75
C ILE A 493 14.93 -14.56 8.28
N HIS A 494 15.47 -14.29 7.09
CA HIS A 494 16.59 -15.04 6.55
C HIS A 494 17.85 -14.96 7.44
N LEU A 495 18.19 -13.77 7.93
CA LEU A 495 19.35 -13.58 8.82
C LEU A 495 19.17 -14.28 10.17
N ASP A 496 17.94 -14.33 10.69
CA ASP A 496 17.65 -14.98 11.97
C ASP A 496 17.59 -16.51 11.87
N ARG A 497 16.95 -17.02 10.81
CA ARG A 497 16.62 -18.45 10.68
C ARG A 497 17.53 -19.21 9.73
N ASN A 498 18.32 -18.52 8.91
CA ASN A 498 19.21 -19.09 7.89
C ASN A 498 18.48 -20.06 6.93
N ILE A 499 17.28 -19.69 6.49
CA ILE A 499 16.46 -20.45 5.53
C ILE A 499 16.16 -19.61 4.28
N PRO A 500 15.90 -20.23 3.11
CA PRO A 500 15.44 -19.50 1.93
C PRO A 500 14.10 -18.82 2.19
N ILE A 501 13.92 -17.62 1.60
CA ILE A 501 12.67 -16.87 1.67
C ILE A 501 12.21 -16.52 0.25
N GLY A 502 11.02 -16.97 -0.12
CA GLY A 502 10.36 -16.57 -1.35
C GLY A 502 9.33 -15.47 -1.08
N ILE A 503 9.38 -14.37 -1.82
CA ILE A 503 8.37 -13.30 -1.77
C ILE A 503 7.57 -13.29 -3.08
N ILE A 504 6.26 -13.48 -2.95
CA ILE A 504 5.27 -13.19 -3.98
C ILE A 504 4.81 -11.75 -3.76
N GLN A 505 5.22 -10.81 -4.60
CA GLN A 505 4.91 -9.40 -4.44
C GLN A 505 3.78 -8.97 -5.39
N ASN A 506 2.68 -8.49 -4.82
CA ASN A 506 1.51 -7.98 -5.55
C ASN A 506 0.92 -6.76 -4.83
N ALA A 507 1.34 -5.55 -5.21
CA ALA A 507 0.85 -4.31 -4.61
C ALA A 507 0.59 -3.25 -5.69
N ILE A 508 -0.45 -2.42 -5.49
CA ILE A 508 -0.90 -1.44 -6.49
C ILE A 508 -1.32 -0.13 -5.82
N GLY A 509 -0.69 0.98 -6.21
CA GLY A 509 -0.98 2.31 -5.65
C GLY A 509 -2.44 2.77 -5.81
N GLY A 510 -3.00 3.34 -4.73
CA GLY A 510 -4.36 3.88 -4.70
C GLY A 510 -5.44 2.82 -4.93
N THR A 511 -5.22 1.61 -4.41
CA THR A 511 -6.22 0.54 -4.43
C THR A 511 -6.90 0.37 -3.07
N ARG A 512 -8.17 0.00 -3.11
CA ARG A 512 -9.00 -0.30 -1.95
C ARG A 512 -9.05 -1.80 -1.68
N VAL A 513 -9.30 -2.17 -0.43
CA VAL A 513 -9.31 -3.58 0.02
C VAL A 513 -10.29 -4.45 -0.78
N GLU A 514 -11.42 -3.87 -1.23
CA GLU A 514 -12.47 -4.53 -1.99
C GLU A 514 -11.97 -5.14 -3.31
N ALA A 515 -10.99 -4.51 -3.96
CA ALA A 515 -10.40 -5.03 -5.19
C ALA A 515 -9.54 -6.29 -4.94
N TRP A 516 -9.09 -6.49 -3.70
CA TRP A 516 -8.26 -7.61 -3.25
C TRP A 516 -9.05 -8.70 -2.52
N THR A 517 -10.34 -8.48 -2.29
CA THR A 517 -11.24 -9.43 -1.64
C THR A 517 -11.84 -10.39 -2.67
N PRO A 518 -11.77 -11.72 -2.45
CA PRO A 518 -12.48 -12.68 -3.29
C PRO A 518 -13.99 -12.39 -3.32
N LEU A 519 -14.63 -12.63 -4.47
CA LEU A 519 -16.05 -12.32 -4.65
C LEU A 519 -16.95 -12.98 -3.58
N ALA A 520 -16.72 -14.25 -3.27
CA ALA A 520 -17.48 -14.98 -2.25
C ALA A 520 -17.35 -14.35 -0.84
N ALA A 521 -16.18 -13.80 -0.52
CA ALA A 521 -15.97 -13.11 0.75
C ALA A 521 -16.67 -11.75 0.78
N LEU A 522 -16.69 -11.00 -0.32
CA LEU A 522 -17.47 -9.76 -0.43
C LEU A 522 -18.98 -10.01 -0.24
N GLN A 523 -19.50 -11.09 -0.83
CA GLN A 523 -20.92 -11.47 -0.69
C GLN A 523 -21.33 -11.77 0.75
N SER A 524 -20.38 -12.17 1.60
CA SER A 524 -20.66 -12.49 3.01
C SER A 524 -20.85 -11.26 3.90
N ILE A 525 -20.67 -10.04 3.37
CA ILE A 525 -20.79 -8.78 4.12
C ILE A 525 -22.08 -8.05 3.68
N PRO A 526 -23.18 -8.12 4.46
CA PRO A 526 -24.47 -7.52 4.08
C PRO A 526 -24.40 -6.01 3.77
N GLU A 527 -23.51 -5.30 4.46
CA GLU A 527 -23.22 -3.87 4.30
C GLU A 527 -22.77 -3.49 2.87
N TYR A 528 -22.33 -4.46 2.06
CA TYR A 528 -21.74 -4.25 0.73
C TYR A 528 -22.57 -4.82 -0.43
N ALA A 529 -23.85 -5.14 -0.20
CA ALA A 529 -24.76 -5.60 -1.25
C ALA A 529 -24.81 -4.66 -2.49
N SER A 530 -24.64 -3.35 -2.30
CA SER A 530 -24.59 -2.35 -3.39
C SER A 530 -23.29 -2.41 -4.22
N TRP A 531 -22.16 -2.74 -3.61
CA TRP A 531 -20.88 -2.96 -4.30
C TRP A 531 -20.87 -4.30 -5.03
N TYR A 532 -21.55 -5.31 -4.47
CA TYR A 532 -21.84 -6.56 -5.16
C TYR A 532 -22.67 -6.33 -6.44
N THR A 533 -23.76 -5.55 -6.38
CA THR A 533 -24.55 -5.18 -7.56
C THR A 533 -23.71 -4.53 -8.66
N LYS A 534 -22.71 -3.73 -8.28
CA LYS A 534 -21.73 -3.12 -9.21
C LYS A 534 -20.72 -4.13 -9.77
N ALA A 535 -20.36 -5.17 -9.03
CA ALA A 535 -19.43 -6.22 -9.46
C ALA A 535 -20.06 -7.20 -10.46
N ILE A 536 -21.39 -7.39 -10.43
CA ILE A 536 -22.14 -8.32 -11.30
C ILE A 536 -22.85 -7.65 -12.49
N SER A 537 -22.90 -6.32 -12.58
CA SER A 537 -23.55 -5.63 -13.71
C SER A 537 -22.68 -5.69 -14.97
N THR A 538 -23.13 -6.38 -16.01
CA THR A 538 -22.42 -6.54 -17.30
C THR A 538 -22.66 -5.41 -18.30
N THR A 539 -23.48 -4.40 -17.96
CA THR A 539 -23.84 -3.28 -18.86
C THR A 539 -23.52 -1.95 -18.18
N LEU A 540 -22.58 -1.18 -18.75
CA LEU A 540 -22.23 0.16 -18.28
C LEU A 540 -22.89 1.23 -19.17
N PRO A 541 -23.42 2.32 -18.60
CA PRO A 541 -23.81 3.50 -19.38
C PRO A 541 -22.60 4.09 -20.11
N SER A 542 -22.79 4.56 -21.34
CA SER A 542 -21.77 5.03 -22.29
C SER A 542 -20.91 6.24 -21.83
N ALA A 543 -21.12 6.76 -20.62
CA ALA A 543 -20.49 7.98 -20.11
C ALA A 543 -19.50 7.77 -18.95
N GLN A 544 -19.26 6.55 -18.45
CA GLN A 544 -18.28 6.31 -17.38
C GLN A 544 -16.89 5.91 -17.92
N VAL A 545 -15.87 6.70 -17.58
CA VAL A 545 -14.45 6.33 -17.71
C VAL A 545 -14.07 5.41 -16.54
N TYR A 546 -13.45 4.28 -16.84
CA TYR A 546 -13.12 3.19 -15.92
C TYR A 546 -12.09 3.62 -14.84
N ASP A 547 -12.37 3.43 -13.54
CA ASP A 547 -11.32 3.29 -12.50
C ASP A 547 -11.01 1.79 -12.28
N ARG A 548 -10.19 1.21 -13.18
CA ARG A 548 -10.03 -0.26 -13.31
C ARG A 548 -9.48 -0.94 -12.08
N LYS A 549 -8.68 -0.22 -11.32
CA LYS A 549 -7.94 -0.73 -10.17
C LYS A 549 -8.71 -0.91 -8.88
N ASN A 550 -9.85 -0.25 -8.76
CA ASN A 550 -10.73 -0.35 -7.59
C ASN A 550 -12.00 -1.15 -7.89
N PHE A 551 -12.07 -1.79 -9.05
CA PHE A 551 -13.19 -2.70 -9.34
C PHE A 551 -13.15 -3.87 -8.34
N PRO A 552 -14.27 -4.19 -7.66
CA PRO A 552 -14.30 -5.24 -6.65
C PRO A 552 -13.77 -6.58 -7.19
N ALA A 553 -12.96 -7.27 -6.38
CA ALA A 553 -12.28 -8.53 -6.71
C ALA A 553 -11.30 -8.50 -7.91
N ALA A 554 -11.15 -7.41 -8.65
CA ALA A 554 -10.40 -7.42 -9.91
C ALA A 554 -8.90 -7.67 -9.73
N ASN A 555 -8.29 -7.11 -8.68
CA ASN A 555 -6.88 -7.33 -8.35
C ASN A 555 -6.68 -8.73 -7.77
N PHE A 556 -7.60 -9.21 -6.92
CA PHE A 556 -7.57 -10.59 -6.46
C PHE A 556 -7.57 -11.56 -7.65
N ASN A 557 -8.54 -11.43 -8.52
CA ASN A 557 -8.75 -12.33 -9.66
C ASN A 557 -7.56 -12.35 -10.63
N GLY A 558 -7.06 -11.18 -11.01
CA GLY A 558 -6.02 -11.06 -12.01
C GLY A 558 -4.60 -11.27 -11.47
N MET A 559 -4.36 -10.89 -10.21
CA MET A 559 -3.00 -10.78 -9.68
C MET A 559 -2.73 -11.68 -8.48
N LEU A 560 -3.71 -11.99 -7.63
CA LEU A 560 -3.48 -12.82 -6.44
C LEU A 560 -3.90 -14.28 -6.63
N ALA A 561 -5.05 -14.52 -7.26
CA ALA A 561 -5.62 -15.84 -7.53
C ALA A 561 -4.69 -16.80 -8.29
N PRO A 562 -3.85 -16.35 -9.25
CA PRO A 562 -2.87 -17.24 -9.88
C PRO A 562 -1.90 -17.92 -8.87
N TYR A 563 -1.64 -17.29 -7.74
CA TYR A 563 -0.71 -17.78 -6.71
C TYR A 563 -1.37 -18.66 -5.65
N THR A 564 -2.70 -18.74 -5.56
CA THR A 564 -3.38 -19.42 -4.44
C THR A 564 -3.27 -20.94 -4.48
N ARG A 565 -2.79 -21.50 -5.60
CA ARG A 565 -2.48 -22.92 -5.76
C ARG A 565 -1.10 -23.29 -5.23
N TYR A 566 -0.28 -22.29 -4.91
CA TYR A 566 1.05 -22.45 -4.36
C TYR A 566 1.01 -22.28 -2.83
N PRO A 567 1.48 -23.27 -2.04
CA PRO A 567 1.48 -23.14 -0.58
C PRO A 567 2.34 -21.95 -0.12
N VAL A 568 1.88 -21.24 0.91
CA VAL A 568 2.58 -20.10 1.51
C VAL A 568 2.57 -20.20 3.04
N LYS A 569 3.54 -19.55 3.68
CA LYS A 569 3.71 -19.42 5.12
C LYS A 569 2.83 -18.33 5.73
N GLY A 570 2.54 -17.26 4.98
CA GLY A 570 1.73 -16.13 5.46
C GLY A 570 1.68 -14.95 4.48
N ILE A 571 0.99 -13.89 4.88
CA ILE A 571 0.79 -12.66 4.11
C ILE A 571 1.24 -11.45 4.94
N ILE A 572 2.02 -10.55 4.32
CA ILE A 572 2.24 -9.19 4.84
C ILE A 572 1.40 -8.20 4.03
N TRP A 573 0.69 -7.31 4.73
CA TRP A 573 -0.32 -6.42 4.15
C TRP A 573 -0.08 -4.97 4.54
N TYR A 574 -0.02 -4.06 3.57
CA TYR A 574 0.08 -2.63 3.85
C TYR A 574 -0.84 -1.83 2.92
N GLN A 575 -2.04 -1.53 3.44
CA GLN A 575 -3.09 -0.83 2.72
C GLN A 575 -4.10 -0.18 3.66
N GLY A 576 -4.75 0.86 3.17
CA GLY A 576 -5.94 1.44 3.79
C GLY A 576 -6.09 2.93 3.48
N GLU A 577 -5.06 3.60 2.97
CA GLU A 577 -5.05 5.05 2.76
C GLU A 577 -6.17 5.50 1.82
N GLU A 578 -6.42 4.74 0.74
CA GLU A 578 -7.51 5.02 -0.18
C GLU A 578 -8.89 4.70 0.43
N ASN A 579 -8.97 3.71 1.32
CA ASN A 579 -10.19 3.41 2.07
C ASN A 579 -10.49 4.47 3.12
N LEU A 580 -9.48 5.07 3.76
CA LEU A 580 -9.67 6.11 4.76
C LEU A 580 -10.44 7.31 4.18
N GLY A 581 -10.20 7.66 2.92
CA GLY A 581 -10.95 8.71 2.21
C GLY A 581 -12.43 8.41 1.97
N ILE A 582 -12.95 7.24 2.41
CA ILE A 582 -14.35 6.83 2.31
C ILE A 582 -14.85 6.34 3.67
N ASP A 583 -14.17 5.35 4.23
CA ASP A 583 -14.51 4.66 5.47
C ASP A 583 -14.06 5.42 6.72
N GLY A 584 -13.24 6.47 6.59
CA GLY A 584 -12.74 7.26 7.70
C GLY A 584 -13.81 8.14 8.39
N ILE A 585 -15.01 8.24 7.82
CA ILE A 585 -16.13 8.97 8.41
C ILE A 585 -16.65 8.16 9.62
N PRO A 586 -16.75 8.75 10.83
CA PRO A 586 -17.15 8.01 12.03
C PRO A 586 -18.49 7.28 11.92
N ALA A 587 -19.45 7.82 11.15
CA ALA A 587 -20.78 7.26 10.96
C ALA A 587 -20.83 6.02 10.06
N THR A 588 -19.80 5.76 9.24
CA THR A 588 -19.75 4.67 8.25
C THR A 588 -18.51 3.78 8.43
N ASN A 589 -17.90 3.82 9.61
CA ASN A 589 -16.58 3.27 9.86
C ASN A 589 -16.59 1.73 9.98
N GLU A 590 -16.42 1.06 8.84
CA GLU A 590 -16.61 -0.40 8.69
C GLU A 590 -15.38 -1.14 8.16
N TYR A 591 -14.24 -0.48 7.96
CA TYR A 591 -13.05 -1.08 7.36
C TYR A 591 -12.61 -2.39 8.04
N GLY A 592 -12.80 -2.52 9.35
CA GLY A 592 -12.45 -3.72 10.10
C GLY A 592 -13.27 -4.94 9.69
N ASN A 593 -14.53 -4.77 9.29
CA ASN A 593 -15.35 -5.85 8.74
C ASN A 593 -14.83 -6.28 7.36
N LYS A 594 -14.47 -5.31 6.51
CA LYS A 594 -13.87 -5.58 5.19
C LYS A 594 -12.60 -6.40 5.33
N MET A 595 -11.68 -5.93 6.16
CA MET A 595 -10.39 -6.58 6.36
C MET A 595 -10.52 -8.01 6.90
N LYS A 596 -11.45 -8.25 7.84
CA LYS A 596 -11.74 -9.61 8.34
C LYS A 596 -12.24 -10.53 7.22
N ALA A 597 -13.20 -10.07 6.41
CA ALA A 597 -13.74 -10.84 5.30
C ALA A 597 -12.66 -11.11 4.23
N THR A 598 -11.82 -10.12 3.91
CA THR A 598 -10.68 -10.29 3.00
C THR A 598 -9.73 -11.38 3.48
N ILE A 599 -9.33 -11.35 4.76
CA ILE A 599 -8.44 -12.35 5.35
C ILE A 599 -9.07 -13.74 5.31
N GLN A 600 -10.36 -13.87 5.66
CA GLN A 600 -11.09 -15.13 5.58
C GLN A 600 -11.19 -15.63 4.14
N GLY A 601 -11.43 -14.73 3.18
CA GLY A 601 -11.43 -15.05 1.75
C GLY A 601 -10.08 -15.57 1.26
N TRP A 602 -8.97 -14.95 1.68
CA TRP A 602 -7.64 -15.46 1.37
C TRP A 602 -7.40 -16.83 2.00
N ARG A 603 -7.75 -17.02 3.27
CA ARG A 603 -7.66 -18.33 3.95
C ARG A 603 -8.40 -19.42 3.19
N ALA A 604 -9.60 -19.12 2.70
CA ALA A 604 -10.37 -20.03 1.86
C ALA A 604 -9.70 -20.30 0.50
N ALA A 605 -9.20 -19.26 -0.17
CA ALA A 605 -8.56 -19.38 -1.48
C ALA A 605 -7.27 -20.22 -1.45
N TRP A 606 -6.49 -20.14 -0.38
CA TRP A 606 -5.30 -20.97 -0.16
C TRP A 606 -5.59 -22.30 0.53
N GLY A 607 -6.78 -22.48 1.10
CA GLY A 607 -7.12 -23.66 1.91
C GLY A 607 -6.31 -23.75 3.22
N ILE A 608 -6.00 -22.62 3.85
CA ILE A 608 -5.20 -22.54 5.10
C ILE A 608 -6.01 -21.73 6.13
N ALA A 609 -6.70 -22.41 7.04
CA ALA A 609 -7.67 -21.80 7.96
C ALA A 609 -7.06 -20.77 8.93
N ASP A 610 -5.80 -20.95 9.30
CA ASP A 610 -5.05 -20.13 10.25
C ASP A 610 -3.90 -19.36 9.58
N LEU A 611 -3.98 -19.13 8.25
CA LEU A 611 -2.95 -18.42 7.49
C LEU A 611 -2.54 -17.12 8.21
N PRO A 612 -1.27 -16.99 8.63
CA PRO A 612 -0.79 -15.79 9.30
C PRO A 612 -0.91 -14.55 8.42
N VAL A 613 -1.43 -13.46 8.97
CA VAL A 613 -1.48 -12.16 8.31
C VAL A 613 -0.89 -11.10 9.22
N ILE A 614 0.13 -10.39 8.73
CA ILE A 614 0.77 -9.28 9.44
C ILE A 614 0.47 -8.00 8.67
N PHE A 615 -0.16 -7.01 9.30
CA PHE A 615 -0.51 -5.76 8.64
C PHE A 615 0.15 -4.54 9.27
N THR A 616 0.37 -3.50 8.46
CA THR A 616 0.82 -2.18 8.95
C THR A 616 -0.38 -1.28 9.23
N GLU A 617 -0.36 -0.57 10.35
CA GLU A 617 -1.22 0.61 10.50
C GLU A 617 -0.84 1.69 9.48
N LEU A 618 -1.77 2.60 9.18
CA LEU A 618 -1.48 3.70 8.27
C LEU A 618 -0.44 4.68 8.83
N ALA A 619 0.40 5.20 7.94
CA ALA A 619 1.37 6.25 8.25
C ALA A 619 0.64 7.53 8.68
N ASN A 620 1.27 8.35 9.54
CA ASN A 620 0.79 9.72 9.74
C ASN A 620 0.85 10.51 8.46
N TYR A 621 -0.23 11.22 8.19
CA TYR A 621 -0.34 12.17 7.12
C TYR A 621 -1.52 13.10 7.42
N LYS A 622 -1.51 14.27 6.78
CA LYS A 622 -2.59 15.27 6.82
C LYS A 622 -3.87 14.82 6.08
N TYR A 623 -4.42 13.66 6.45
CA TYR A 623 -5.61 13.09 5.83
C TYR A 623 -6.83 13.99 5.97
N SER A 624 -7.00 14.64 7.12
CA SER A 624 -8.11 15.55 7.36
C SER A 624 -8.11 16.75 6.42
N ALA A 625 -6.94 17.13 5.91
CA ALA A 625 -6.77 18.17 4.89
C ALA A 625 -6.88 17.61 3.47
N MET A 626 -6.44 16.37 3.24
CA MET A 626 -6.48 15.71 1.92
C MET A 626 -7.89 15.30 1.50
N TYR A 627 -8.68 14.76 2.43
CA TYR A 627 -10.01 14.22 2.15
C TYR A 627 -11.08 15.10 2.78
N SER A 628 -11.71 15.93 1.95
CA SER A 628 -12.77 16.86 2.38
C SER A 628 -13.94 16.16 3.09
N VAL A 629 -14.22 14.91 2.75
CA VAL A 629 -15.29 14.11 3.37
C VAL A 629 -15.08 13.86 4.87
N LEU A 630 -13.84 14.00 5.36
CA LEU A 630 -13.51 13.86 6.78
C LEU A 630 -13.84 15.11 7.61
N GLY A 631 -14.31 16.19 6.98
CA GLY A 631 -14.74 17.42 7.66
C GLY A 631 -13.63 18.08 8.48
N GLY A 632 -12.36 17.89 8.11
CA GLY A 632 -11.21 18.41 8.87
C GLY A 632 -10.91 17.67 10.17
N SER A 633 -11.53 16.50 10.42
CA SER A 633 -11.28 15.75 11.65
C SER A 633 -9.93 15.03 11.64
N ARG A 634 -8.98 15.55 12.41
CA ARG A 634 -7.67 14.94 12.68
C ARG A 634 -7.75 13.61 13.43
N GLU A 635 -8.90 13.31 14.04
CA GLU A 635 -9.16 12.02 14.70
C GLU A 635 -9.63 10.94 13.71
N ALA A 636 -9.81 11.24 12.42
CA ALA A 636 -10.20 10.24 11.41
C ALA A 636 -9.16 9.13 11.27
N LEU A 637 -7.87 9.47 11.22
CA LEU A 637 -6.78 8.49 11.15
C LEU A 637 -6.76 7.49 12.32
N PRO A 638 -6.69 7.93 13.59
CA PRO A 638 -6.69 6.98 14.71
C PRO A 638 -7.99 6.15 14.79
N ARG A 639 -9.15 6.70 14.38
CA ARG A 639 -10.40 5.93 14.27
C ARG A 639 -10.36 4.86 13.17
N PHE A 640 -9.69 5.16 12.05
CA PHE A 640 -9.49 4.20 10.97
C PHE A 640 -8.48 3.10 11.38
N ILE A 641 -7.38 3.47 12.03
CA ILE A 641 -6.42 2.50 12.57
C ILE A 641 -7.09 1.57 13.58
N ALA A 642 -7.96 2.09 14.46
CA ALA A 642 -8.75 1.24 15.35
C ALA A 642 -9.63 0.22 14.60
N GLN A 643 -10.08 0.52 13.37
CA GLN A 643 -10.73 -0.49 12.53
C GLN A 643 -9.75 -1.51 11.96
N GLN A 644 -8.56 -1.10 11.51
CA GLN A 644 -7.53 -2.05 11.08
C GLN A 644 -7.23 -3.05 12.20
N GLN A 645 -7.14 -2.56 13.45
CA GLN A 645 -6.91 -3.40 14.63
C GLN A 645 -8.02 -4.41 14.92
N LYS A 646 -9.27 -4.21 14.47
CA LYS A 646 -10.32 -5.23 14.60
C LYS A 646 -9.98 -6.54 13.89
N ALA A 647 -9.10 -6.51 12.87
CA ALA A 647 -8.65 -7.72 12.20
C ALA A 647 -7.89 -8.67 13.14
N THR A 648 -7.26 -8.15 14.20
CA THR A 648 -6.53 -8.96 15.21
C THR A 648 -7.44 -9.84 16.08
N GLN A 649 -8.75 -9.65 16.00
CA GLN A 649 -9.74 -10.56 16.61
C GLN A 649 -9.73 -11.93 15.91
N LEU A 650 -9.21 -12.02 14.68
CA LEU A 650 -8.98 -13.29 14.01
C LEU A 650 -7.67 -13.92 14.52
N PRO A 651 -7.66 -15.20 14.91
CA PRO A 651 -6.43 -15.90 15.29
C PRO A 651 -5.38 -15.83 14.18
N GLY A 652 -4.10 -15.64 14.52
CA GLY A 652 -3.01 -15.56 13.55
C GLY A 652 -2.92 -14.23 12.79
N VAL A 653 -3.62 -13.18 13.22
CA VAL A 653 -3.57 -11.85 12.60
C VAL A 653 -2.92 -10.84 13.55
N TYR A 654 -1.92 -10.12 13.06
CA TYR A 654 -1.08 -9.24 13.87
C TYR A 654 -0.88 -7.87 13.21
N GLY A 655 -1.01 -6.80 13.98
CA GLY A 655 -0.71 -5.44 13.53
C GLY A 655 0.69 -4.98 13.96
N ILE A 656 1.31 -4.12 13.15
CA ILE A 656 2.51 -3.35 13.54
C ILE A 656 2.23 -1.85 13.55
N THR A 657 2.88 -1.14 14.48
CA THR A 657 2.78 0.31 14.65
C THR A 657 4.00 1.00 14.03
N ILE A 658 3.78 2.14 13.35
CA ILE A 658 4.79 2.85 12.56
C ILE A 658 4.74 4.37 12.73
N SER A 659 4.01 4.86 13.75
CA SER A 659 3.84 6.29 14.02
C SER A 659 5.15 7.09 14.08
N ASP A 660 6.23 6.50 14.57
CA ASP A 660 7.56 7.10 14.74
C ASP A 660 8.41 7.18 13.46
N VAL A 661 8.10 6.37 12.44
CA VAL A 661 8.81 6.35 11.14
C VAL A 661 7.92 6.84 9.99
N SER A 662 6.83 7.52 10.34
CA SER A 662 5.91 8.16 9.41
C SER A 662 6.19 9.66 9.26
N ASN A 663 5.57 10.31 8.28
CA ASN A 663 5.82 11.72 7.98
C ASN A 663 4.51 12.46 7.71
N TYR A 664 4.16 13.42 8.57
CA TYR A 664 2.94 14.20 8.45
C TYR A 664 2.75 14.91 7.09
N ASN A 665 3.86 15.22 6.41
CA ASN A 665 3.86 15.89 5.11
C ASN A 665 4.03 14.94 3.93
N ASP A 666 4.31 13.66 4.16
CA ASP A 666 4.55 12.66 3.13
C ASP A 666 3.81 11.36 3.45
N ILE A 667 2.77 11.09 2.67
CA ILE A 667 1.95 9.88 2.76
C ILE A 667 2.75 8.60 2.40
N HIS A 668 3.92 8.73 1.77
CA HIS A 668 4.81 7.63 1.39
C HIS A 668 6.18 7.73 2.09
N PRO A 669 6.24 7.64 3.44
CA PRO A 669 7.48 7.86 4.18
C PRO A 669 8.62 6.93 3.72
N THR A 670 9.81 7.47 3.50
CA THR A 670 10.93 6.71 2.90
C THR A 670 11.56 5.67 3.84
N GLU A 671 11.28 5.73 5.15
CA GLU A 671 11.83 4.81 6.16
C GLU A 671 11.11 3.45 6.17
N LYS A 672 11.25 2.70 5.06
CA LYS A 672 10.63 1.38 4.87
C LYS A 672 11.40 0.23 5.50
N ALA A 673 12.68 0.44 5.86
CA ALA A 673 13.51 -0.58 6.49
C ALA A 673 12.94 -0.99 7.84
N THR A 674 12.63 0.00 8.69
CA THR A 674 12.02 -0.23 10.00
C THR A 674 10.66 -0.94 9.90
N VAL A 675 9.84 -0.59 8.89
CA VAL A 675 8.55 -1.26 8.65
C VAL A 675 8.75 -2.75 8.36
N GLY A 676 9.63 -3.08 7.41
CA GLY A 676 9.93 -4.47 7.06
C GLY A 676 10.56 -5.26 8.22
N ILE A 677 11.48 -4.66 8.98
CA ILE A 677 12.09 -5.26 10.17
C ILE A 677 11.05 -5.55 11.24
N ARG A 678 10.11 -4.63 11.51
CA ARG A 678 9.01 -4.84 12.47
C ARG A 678 8.09 -5.96 12.04
N MET A 679 7.72 -6.04 10.75
CA MET A 679 6.95 -7.17 10.23
C MET A 679 7.72 -8.49 10.41
N GLY A 680 9.04 -8.47 10.17
CA GLY A 680 9.92 -9.63 10.34
C GLY A 680 9.96 -10.09 11.80
N ASN A 681 10.13 -9.16 12.75
CA ASN A 681 10.13 -9.47 14.18
C ASN A 681 8.76 -10.00 14.67
N THR A 682 7.66 -9.44 14.17
CA THR A 682 6.31 -9.96 14.43
C THR A 682 6.19 -11.41 13.96
N ALA A 683 6.65 -11.72 12.75
CA ALA A 683 6.68 -13.10 12.26
C ALA A 683 7.59 -13.98 13.14
N LEU A 684 8.81 -13.54 13.45
CA LEU A 684 9.75 -14.29 14.26
C LEU A 684 9.19 -14.66 15.63
N GLY A 685 8.51 -13.74 16.31
CA GLY A 685 7.91 -14.00 17.62
C GLY A 685 6.63 -14.84 17.55
N TYR A 686 5.65 -14.45 16.73
CA TYR A 686 4.35 -15.13 16.74
C TYR A 686 4.25 -16.35 15.82
N VAL A 687 4.95 -16.38 14.70
CA VAL A 687 4.88 -17.47 13.70
C VAL A 687 6.03 -18.48 13.88
N TYR A 688 7.21 -18.00 14.26
CA TYR A 688 8.38 -18.85 14.47
C TYR A 688 8.74 -19.08 15.95
N GLY A 689 7.91 -18.59 16.89
CA GLY A 689 8.06 -18.85 18.32
C GLY A 689 9.36 -18.32 18.96
N LYS A 690 9.97 -17.27 18.40
CA LYS A 690 11.14 -16.64 19.00
C LYS A 690 10.74 -15.92 20.29
N ASP A 691 11.49 -16.13 21.37
CA ASP A 691 11.28 -15.42 22.64
C ASP A 691 11.78 -13.97 22.55
N ILE A 692 10.93 -13.09 22.00
CA ILE A 692 11.13 -11.65 21.87
C ILE A 692 9.80 -10.92 22.13
N VAL A 693 9.86 -9.62 22.38
CA VAL A 693 8.68 -8.76 22.27
C VAL A 693 8.38 -8.58 20.77
N PRO A 694 7.28 -9.13 20.24
CA PRO A 694 7.13 -9.30 18.79
C PRO A 694 6.63 -8.04 18.07
N THR A 695 5.80 -7.22 18.73
CA THR A 695 5.21 -6.01 18.15
C THR A 695 5.04 -4.93 19.23
N ALA A 696 4.47 -3.80 18.85
CA ALA A 696 4.13 -2.68 19.72
C ALA A 696 3.30 -3.09 20.94
N ALA A 697 3.45 -2.32 22.02
CA ALA A 697 2.54 -2.42 23.14
C ALA A 697 1.13 -1.97 22.73
N THR A 698 0.12 -2.76 23.05
CA THR A 698 -1.28 -2.45 22.73
C THR A 698 -2.10 -2.37 24.01
N PHE A 699 -3.07 -1.45 24.05
CA PHE A 699 -3.96 -1.30 25.19
C PHE A 699 -4.64 -2.63 25.53
N LYS A 700 -4.64 -2.97 26.82
CA LYS A 700 -5.31 -4.17 27.35
C LYS A 700 -6.54 -3.77 28.18
N GLU A 701 -6.33 -2.94 29.18
CA GLU A 701 -7.37 -2.50 30.11
C GLU A 701 -6.94 -1.23 30.86
N MET A 702 -7.88 -0.59 31.55
CA MET A 702 -7.60 0.50 32.49
C MET A 702 -8.48 0.39 33.72
N LYS A 703 -8.01 0.90 34.85
CA LYS A 703 -8.78 1.02 36.10
C LYS A 703 -8.34 2.22 36.92
N ASN A 704 -9.22 2.73 37.77
CA ASN A 704 -8.84 3.77 38.72
C ASN A 704 -7.85 3.23 39.76
N ASP A 705 -6.86 4.06 40.11
CA ASP A 705 -5.88 3.85 41.17
C ASP A 705 -5.85 5.13 42.03
N GLY A 706 -6.81 5.23 42.96
CA GLY A 706 -7.15 6.49 43.61
C GLY A 706 -7.60 7.56 42.61
N SER A 707 -6.96 8.73 42.63
CA SER A 707 -7.19 9.82 41.67
C SER A 707 -6.45 9.63 40.34
N ARG A 708 -5.70 8.53 40.17
CA ARG A 708 -4.97 8.21 38.96
C ARG A 708 -5.73 7.19 38.13
N LEU A 709 -5.34 7.08 36.87
CA LEU A 709 -5.79 6.01 35.98
C LEU A 709 -4.59 5.11 35.67
N ARG A 710 -4.67 3.84 36.05
CA ARG A 710 -3.69 2.82 35.70
C ARG A 710 -4.10 2.19 34.37
N VAL A 711 -3.19 2.19 33.41
CA VAL A 711 -3.39 1.61 32.08
C VAL A 711 -2.41 0.47 31.87
N SER A 712 -2.94 -0.69 31.52
CA SER A 712 -2.17 -1.92 31.29
C SER A 712 -2.13 -2.27 29.80
N PHE A 713 -1.05 -2.93 29.38
CA PHE A 713 -0.76 -3.21 27.98
C PHE A 713 -0.39 -4.67 27.74
N ASN A 714 -0.71 -5.17 26.55
CA ASN A 714 -0.05 -6.35 25.98
C ASN A 714 1.30 -5.91 25.38
N ASN A 715 2.29 -6.82 25.31
CA ASN A 715 3.63 -6.54 24.76
C ASN A 715 4.36 -5.34 25.43
N ALA A 716 4.14 -5.11 26.73
CA ALA A 716 4.65 -3.95 27.47
C ALA A 716 6.12 -4.08 27.93
N LYS A 717 6.65 -5.31 27.99
CA LYS A 717 7.96 -5.60 28.57
C LYS A 717 9.05 -4.68 28.00
N GLY A 718 9.78 -4.01 28.89
CA GLY A 718 10.89 -3.13 28.53
C GLY A 718 10.47 -1.73 28.10
N PHE A 719 9.34 -1.21 28.63
CA PHE A 719 8.92 0.16 28.40
C PHE A 719 10.01 1.18 28.72
N ARG A 720 10.20 2.13 27.82
CA ARG A 720 11.12 3.27 27.95
C ARG A 720 10.73 4.40 27.00
N LEU A 721 11.40 5.53 27.16
CA LEU A 721 11.30 6.64 26.23
C LEU A 721 12.31 6.46 25.08
N SER A 722 11.87 6.67 23.84
CA SER A 722 12.78 6.79 22.69
C SER A 722 13.48 8.14 22.64
N THR A 723 12.82 9.20 23.15
CA THR A 723 13.33 10.57 23.21
C THR A 723 12.76 11.32 24.42
N GLY A 724 13.47 12.35 24.90
CA GLY A 724 13.01 13.23 25.98
C GLY A 724 13.05 12.61 27.38
N THR A 725 12.47 13.32 28.36
CA THR A 725 12.50 12.94 29.79
C THR A 725 11.11 12.63 30.38
N SER A 726 10.04 12.82 29.61
CA SER A 726 8.66 12.57 30.03
C SER A 726 7.86 11.94 28.90
N ILE A 727 6.89 11.08 29.23
CA ILE A 727 5.99 10.48 28.24
C ILE A 727 5.10 11.56 27.62
N THR A 728 4.95 11.53 26.29
CA THR A 728 4.08 12.43 25.53
C THR A 728 2.74 11.78 25.14
N GLU A 729 1.81 12.57 24.60
CA GLU A 729 0.60 12.11 23.90
C GLU A 729 -0.52 11.46 24.75
N PHE A 730 -0.40 11.40 26.08
CA PHE A 730 -1.51 11.00 26.95
C PHE A 730 -2.43 12.19 27.28
N LYS A 731 -3.75 11.96 27.10
CA LYS A 731 -4.80 12.83 27.61
C LYS A 731 -5.82 12.02 28.40
N ILE A 732 -6.27 12.54 29.53
CA ILE A 732 -7.34 11.94 30.34
C ILE A 732 -8.50 12.92 30.53
N ALA A 733 -9.68 12.40 30.80
CA ALA A 733 -10.87 13.21 31.11
C ALA A 733 -11.61 12.65 32.33
N GLY A 734 -12.27 13.53 33.07
CA GLY A 734 -13.27 13.16 34.07
C GLY A 734 -14.64 12.86 33.45
N PRO A 735 -15.70 12.72 34.27
CA PRO A 735 -17.06 12.47 33.79
C PRO A 735 -17.61 13.54 32.83
N ASP A 736 -17.05 14.76 32.85
CA ASP A 736 -17.35 15.86 31.93
C ASP A 736 -16.86 15.64 30.49
N LYS A 737 -16.02 14.60 30.28
CA LYS A 737 -15.38 14.25 29.00
C LYS A 737 -14.48 15.35 28.43
N VAL A 738 -14.02 16.29 29.26
CA VAL A 738 -13.07 17.32 28.86
C VAL A 738 -11.65 16.76 28.99
N PHE A 739 -11.03 16.43 27.85
CA PHE A 739 -9.69 15.85 27.81
C PHE A 739 -8.60 16.89 28.11
N LYS A 740 -7.73 16.57 29.06
CA LYS A 740 -6.53 17.35 29.43
C LYS A 740 -5.28 16.49 29.31
N ALA A 741 -4.14 17.12 29.03
CA ALA A 741 -2.85 16.42 29.01
C ALA A 741 -2.57 15.80 30.39
N ALA A 742 -2.13 14.54 30.42
CA ALA A 742 -1.85 13.81 31.64
C ALA A 742 -0.35 13.78 31.94
N THR A 743 0.02 13.86 33.22
CA THR A 743 1.31 13.34 33.67
C THR A 743 1.24 11.82 33.62
N ALA A 744 2.22 11.20 32.96
CA ALA A 744 2.29 9.76 32.76
C ALA A 744 3.60 9.20 33.31
N VAL A 745 3.51 8.14 34.11
CA VAL A 745 4.65 7.50 34.80
C VAL A 745 4.65 6.01 34.49
N ILE A 746 5.80 5.47 34.10
CA ILE A 746 6.01 4.03 33.93
C ILE A 746 6.03 3.39 35.32
N ASP A 747 5.16 2.40 35.55
CA ASP A 747 5.11 1.59 36.76
C ASP A 747 5.13 0.11 36.37
N GLY A 748 6.34 -0.43 36.22
CA GLY A 748 6.55 -1.77 35.64
C GLY A 748 6.12 -1.83 34.18
N ASP A 749 5.14 -2.69 33.90
CA ASP A 749 4.52 -2.88 32.58
C ASP A 749 3.23 -2.04 32.40
N ASP A 750 2.87 -1.23 33.40
CA ASP A 750 1.71 -0.33 33.37
C ASP A 750 2.15 1.14 33.24
N ILE A 751 1.21 1.99 32.86
CA ILE A 751 1.35 3.45 32.90
C ILE A 751 0.33 4.04 33.89
N LEU A 752 0.82 4.82 34.85
CA LEU A 752 -0.01 5.62 35.76
C LEU A 752 -0.21 7.03 35.21
N LEU A 753 -1.47 7.42 35.04
CA LEU A 753 -1.88 8.71 34.49
C LEU A 753 -2.55 9.57 35.56
N SER A 754 -2.19 10.85 35.62
CA SER A 754 -2.80 11.82 36.54
C SER A 754 -2.85 13.22 35.94
N GLU A 755 -3.86 13.99 36.33
CA GLU A 755 -3.97 15.42 36.02
C GLU A 755 -4.59 16.10 37.25
N ALA A 756 -4.00 17.20 37.71
CA ALA A 756 -4.28 17.76 39.04
C ALA A 756 -5.75 18.14 39.25
N THR A 757 -6.45 18.54 38.18
CA THR A 757 -7.85 18.97 38.26
C THR A 757 -8.86 17.84 38.06
N ILE A 758 -8.40 16.65 37.64
CA ILE A 758 -9.26 15.48 37.39
C ILE A 758 -9.14 14.50 38.56
N GLN A 759 -10.11 14.52 39.46
CA GLN A 759 -10.13 13.65 40.65
C GLN A 759 -10.66 12.24 40.38
N GLN A 760 -11.44 12.07 39.32
CA GLN A 760 -12.04 10.80 38.91
C GLN A 760 -11.81 10.62 37.40
N PRO A 761 -10.62 10.19 36.95
CA PRO A 761 -10.38 9.98 35.54
C PRO A 761 -11.20 8.80 35.04
N VAL A 762 -11.99 9.00 33.98
CA VAL A 762 -12.88 7.98 33.41
C VAL A 762 -12.57 7.68 31.95
N ALA A 763 -11.80 8.52 31.26
CA ALA A 763 -11.47 8.31 29.86
C ALA A 763 -10.01 8.66 29.57
N VAL A 764 -9.45 7.99 28.56
CA VAL A 764 -8.07 8.16 28.10
C VAL A 764 -8.00 8.23 26.58
N LYS A 765 -7.08 9.03 26.09
CA LYS A 765 -6.62 9.08 24.69
C LYS A 765 -5.10 9.03 24.70
N PHE A 766 -4.54 8.18 23.86
CA PHE A 766 -3.10 8.13 23.62
C PHE A 766 -2.81 8.22 22.13
N ALA A 767 -1.97 9.20 21.75
CA ALA A 767 -1.57 9.45 20.35
C ALA A 767 -2.78 9.50 19.39
N TRP A 768 -3.86 10.15 19.83
CA TRP A 768 -5.17 10.14 19.18
C TRP A 768 -5.36 11.33 18.22
N ASP A 769 -4.39 11.52 17.32
CA ASP A 769 -4.34 12.59 16.35
C ASP A 769 -3.48 12.18 15.13
N GLU A 770 -3.83 12.62 13.92
CA GLU A 770 -3.10 12.25 12.69
C GLU A 770 -1.65 12.74 12.59
N ASN A 771 -1.20 13.63 13.48
CA ASN A 771 0.19 14.07 13.61
C ASN A 771 0.87 13.54 14.89
N SER A 772 0.29 12.56 15.56
CA SER A 772 0.85 12.08 16.84
C SER A 772 2.18 11.38 16.63
N ASN A 773 3.20 11.78 17.38
CA ASN A 773 4.53 11.16 17.39
C ASN A 773 4.93 10.76 18.83
N PRO A 774 4.37 9.65 19.36
CA PRO A 774 4.60 9.24 20.74
C PRO A 774 6.04 8.78 20.97
N ASN A 775 6.58 9.09 22.15
CA ASN A 775 7.93 8.68 22.55
C ASN A 775 7.98 7.42 23.43
N LEU A 776 6.84 6.80 23.78
CA LEU A 776 6.79 5.58 24.58
C LEU A 776 6.97 4.34 23.70
N VAL A 777 8.08 3.62 23.90
CA VAL A 777 8.41 2.38 23.18
C VAL A 777 8.58 1.21 24.15
N ASN A 778 8.37 -0.02 23.67
CA ASN A 778 8.64 -1.24 24.44
C ASN A 778 10.03 -1.84 24.12
N GLY A 779 10.29 -3.05 24.62
CA GLY A 779 11.55 -3.79 24.40
C GLY A 779 11.96 -3.97 22.94
N SER A 780 11.03 -3.92 21.98
CA SER A 780 11.33 -4.09 20.54
C SER A 780 11.64 -2.78 19.81
N ASN A 781 11.78 -1.63 20.51
CA ASN A 781 11.84 -0.30 19.90
C ASN A 781 10.61 0.02 19.02
N SER A 782 9.45 -0.57 19.33
CA SER A 782 8.19 -0.25 18.66
C SER A 782 7.44 0.81 19.47
N PRO A 783 6.95 1.91 18.84
CA PRO A 783 6.10 2.87 19.53
C PRO A 783 4.82 2.19 19.99
N THR A 784 4.33 2.60 21.16
CA THR A 784 3.05 2.11 21.71
C THR A 784 1.92 2.43 20.75
N ALA A 785 1.02 1.47 20.53
CA ALA A 785 -0.10 1.63 19.61
C ALA A 785 -1.10 2.66 20.12
N ARG A 786 -1.73 3.39 19.20
CA ARG A 786 -2.77 4.39 19.51
C ARG A 786 -4.00 3.73 20.10
N PHE A 787 -4.63 4.38 21.07
CA PHE A 787 -5.90 3.92 21.61
C PHE A 787 -6.69 5.06 22.26
N THR A 788 -7.98 4.80 22.43
CA THR A 788 -8.86 5.57 23.32
C THR A 788 -9.82 4.61 23.98
N ASP A 789 -10.09 4.81 25.26
CA ASP A 789 -11.05 4.02 26.02
C ASP A 789 -11.71 4.88 27.11
N SER A 790 -12.83 4.40 27.65
CA SER A 790 -13.58 5.04 28.72
C SER A 790 -14.27 4.01 29.63
N LEU A 791 -14.10 4.18 30.93
CA LEU A 791 -14.86 3.49 31.96
C LEU A 791 -16.29 4.05 32.01
N LYS A 792 -17.25 3.19 32.31
CA LYS A 792 -18.63 3.60 32.61
C LYS A 792 -18.64 4.39 33.92
N VAL A 793 -19.37 5.50 33.96
CA VAL A 793 -19.53 6.29 35.19
C VAL A 793 -20.23 5.44 36.25
N ASN A 794 -19.65 5.37 37.44
CA ASN A 794 -20.24 4.69 38.59
C ASN A 794 -20.74 5.70 39.63
N CYS A 795 -21.93 5.47 40.16
CA CYS A 795 -22.57 6.30 41.17
C CYS A 795 -22.99 5.44 42.35
N ILE A 796 -22.88 5.98 43.57
CA ILE A 796 -23.40 5.36 44.79
C ILE A 796 -24.72 6.03 45.17
N SER A 797 -25.73 5.23 45.47
CA SER A 797 -26.92 5.64 46.20
C SER A 797 -26.80 5.14 47.64
N PHE A 798 -26.63 6.04 48.59
CA PHE A 798 -26.50 5.72 50.02
C PHE A 798 -27.76 6.20 50.75
N GLU A 799 -28.53 5.27 51.32
CA GLU A 799 -29.75 5.60 52.07
C GLU A 799 -29.43 6.54 53.24
N THR A 800 -30.33 7.50 53.49
CA THR A 800 -30.15 8.49 54.56
C THR A 800 -30.08 7.80 55.91
N LEU A 801 -29.02 8.11 56.67
CA LEU A 801 -28.84 7.60 58.03
C LEU A 801 -29.84 8.23 59.01
N PRO A 802 -30.22 7.53 60.09
CA PRO A 802 -31.11 8.08 61.10
C PRO A 802 -30.55 9.39 61.70
N GLN A 803 -31.42 10.39 61.88
CA GLN A 803 -31.03 11.68 62.47
C GLN A 803 -30.78 11.61 63.98
N LEU A 804 -31.33 10.61 64.68
CA LEU A 804 -31.17 10.42 66.11
C LEU A 804 -30.37 9.14 66.37
N LEU A 805 -29.07 9.31 66.67
CA LEU A 805 -28.17 8.22 67.02
C LEU A 805 -27.69 8.41 68.46
N THR A 806 -27.73 7.36 69.26
CA THR A 806 -27.44 7.42 70.70
C THR A 806 -26.52 6.27 71.11
N PRO A 807 -25.58 6.46 72.05
CA PRO A 807 -24.73 5.38 72.51
C PRO A 807 -25.57 4.22 73.08
N GLY A 808 -25.25 2.98 72.67
CA GLY A 808 -25.93 1.77 73.15
C GLY A 808 -27.18 1.33 72.38
N MET A 809 -27.57 2.05 71.32
CA MET A 809 -28.61 1.58 70.39
C MET A 809 -28.16 0.34 69.59
N PRO A 810 -29.09 -0.49 69.07
CA PRO A 810 -28.74 -1.57 68.15
C PRO A 810 -27.98 -1.06 66.91
N ASP A 811 -27.05 -1.87 66.39
CA ASP A 811 -26.29 -1.53 65.20
C ASP A 811 -27.21 -1.20 64.02
N VAL A 812 -26.95 -0.08 63.33
CA VAL A 812 -27.73 0.36 62.18
C VAL A 812 -27.19 -0.31 60.92
N THR A 813 -28.04 -1.01 60.17
CA THR A 813 -27.66 -1.56 58.86
C THR A 813 -27.51 -0.44 57.84
N LEU A 814 -26.31 -0.32 57.26
CA LEU A 814 -26.02 0.62 56.18
C LEU A 814 -26.49 0.01 54.85
N GLN A 815 -27.31 0.75 54.13
CA GLN A 815 -27.80 0.35 52.80
C GLN A 815 -27.27 1.32 51.75
N ALA A 816 -26.43 0.81 50.86
CA ALA A 816 -25.99 1.54 49.69
C ALA A 816 -25.86 0.60 48.50
N THR A 817 -26.12 1.14 47.31
CA THR A 817 -25.96 0.43 46.03
C THR A 817 -25.05 1.24 45.12
N ALA A 818 -24.29 0.54 44.27
CA ALA A 818 -23.50 1.15 43.21
C ALA A 818 -24.12 0.81 41.84
N THR A 819 -24.07 1.73 40.87
CA THR A 819 -24.57 1.46 39.51
C THR A 819 -23.76 0.38 38.77
N SER A 820 -22.54 0.08 39.23
CA SER A 820 -21.77 -1.09 38.79
C SER A 820 -22.34 -2.43 39.26
N GLY A 821 -23.22 -2.44 40.26
CA GLY A 821 -23.70 -3.64 40.95
C GLY A 821 -22.68 -4.23 41.94
N ALA A 822 -21.49 -3.62 42.08
CA ALA A 822 -20.47 -4.06 43.03
C ALA A 822 -20.84 -3.71 44.48
N GLN A 823 -20.24 -4.43 45.43
CA GLN A 823 -20.45 -4.19 46.86
C GLN A 823 -19.83 -2.84 47.28
N VAL A 824 -20.62 -2.03 47.99
CA VAL A 824 -20.18 -0.77 48.59
C VAL A 824 -19.43 -1.03 49.88
N VAL A 825 -18.30 -0.35 50.07
CA VAL A 825 -17.48 -0.39 51.29
C VAL A 825 -17.78 0.84 52.13
N PHE A 826 -17.98 0.65 53.44
CA PHE A 826 -18.21 1.74 54.38
C PHE A 826 -17.00 1.98 55.27
N THR A 827 -16.72 3.25 55.54
CA THR A 827 -15.69 3.68 56.50
C THR A 827 -16.24 4.77 57.40
N SER A 828 -15.68 4.88 58.61
CA SER A 828 -16.00 5.95 59.55
C SER A 828 -14.77 6.82 59.79
N SER A 829 -14.94 8.13 59.75
CA SER A 829 -13.87 9.08 60.08
C SER A 829 -13.50 9.09 61.56
N ASN A 830 -14.37 8.57 62.43
CA ASN A 830 -14.13 8.48 63.87
C ASN A 830 -14.71 7.16 64.44
N PRO A 831 -13.94 6.06 64.35
CA PRO A 831 -14.36 4.74 64.86
C PRO A 831 -14.59 4.68 66.37
N GLU A 832 -14.12 5.66 67.16
CA GLU A 832 -14.40 5.73 68.60
C GLU A 832 -15.82 6.21 68.88
N VAL A 833 -16.37 7.07 68.01
CA VAL A 833 -17.76 7.56 68.06
C VAL A 833 -18.71 6.57 67.38
N ALA A 834 -18.39 6.17 66.15
CA ALA A 834 -19.20 5.25 65.36
C ALA A 834 -18.32 4.31 64.53
N GLU A 835 -18.44 3.00 64.75
CA GLU A 835 -17.58 1.97 64.17
C GLU A 835 -18.34 1.19 63.09
N ILE A 836 -17.66 0.84 61.98
CA ILE A 836 -18.20 -0.07 60.97
C ILE A 836 -17.86 -1.50 61.39
N VAL A 837 -18.88 -2.29 61.72
CA VAL A 837 -18.77 -3.71 62.10
C VAL A 837 -19.42 -4.60 61.05
N ASN A 838 -18.89 -5.81 60.87
CA ASN A 838 -19.41 -6.81 59.91
C ASN A 838 -19.60 -6.27 58.48
N GLY A 839 -18.78 -5.29 58.07
CA GLY A 839 -18.74 -4.73 56.72
C GLY A 839 -19.87 -3.76 56.34
N ASN A 840 -21.05 -3.83 56.96
CA ASN A 840 -22.19 -2.97 56.63
C ASN A 840 -23.07 -2.56 57.83
N ARG A 841 -22.59 -2.73 59.07
CA ARG A 841 -23.32 -2.30 60.25
C ARG A 841 -22.59 -1.17 60.96
N LEU A 842 -23.32 -0.15 61.36
CA LEU A 842 -22.81 1.00 62.07
C LEU A 842 -23.13 0.87 63.57
N ARG A 843 -22.10 0.71 64.39
CA ARG A 843 -22.19 0.63 65.85
C ARG A 843 -21.90 1.98 66.49
N ILE A 844 -22.83 2.47 67.29
CA ILE A 844 -22.69 3.76 67.98
C ILE A 844 -22.10 3.54 69.38
N LYS A 845 -20.95 4.17 69.68
CA LYS A 845 -20.14 3.90 70.88
C LYS A 845 -20.09 5.09 71.83
N LEU A 846 -19.77 6.28 71.32
CA LEU A 846 -19.58 7.49 72.13
C LEU A 846 -20.33 8.68 71.52
N ILE A 847 -20.58 9.69 72.34
CA ILE A 847 -21.07 10.99 71.87
C ILE A 847 -20.03 11.68 70.99
N GLY A 848 -20.48 12.41 69.97
CA GLY A 848 -19.61 13.13 69.05
C GLY A 848 -20.12 13.12 67.62
N THR A 849 -19.29 13.55 66.69
CA THR A 849 -19.57 13.53 65.26
C THR A 849 -18.68 12.54 64.53
N ALA A 850 -19.21 11.93 63.48
CA ALA A 850 -18.46 11.09 62.56
C ALA A 850 -19.00 11.27 61.13
N VAL A 851 -18.15 11.05 60.13
CA VAL A 851 -18.56 11.00 58.72
C VAL A 851 -18.50 9.56 58.27
N ILE A 852 -19.65 9.02 57.87
CA ILE A 852 -19.76 7.69 57.28
C ILE A 852 -19.63 7.84 55.77
N THR A 853 -18.61 7.21 55.22
CA THR A 853 -18.27 7.30 53.80
C THR A 853 -18.55 5.96 53.14
N ALA A 854 -19.48 5.96 52.18
CA ALA A 854 -19.72 4.86 51.25
C ALA A 854 -18.78 5.03 50.04
N SER A 855 -18.06 3.98 49.65
CA SER A 855 -17.09 4.00 48.55
C SER A 855 -17.14 2.72 47.72
N GLU A 856 -16.84 2.85 46.43
CA GLU A 856 -16.72 1.74 45.49
C GLU A 856 -15.50 2.05 44.58
N PRO A 857 -14.49 1.16 44.54
CA PRO A 857 -13.18 1.46 43.92
C PRO A 857 -13.16 1.30 42.39
N GLY A 858 -14.27 0.90 41.78
CA GLY A 858 -14.39 0.65 40.36
C GLY A 858 -13.85 -0.72 39.93
N SER A 859 -13.79 -0.89 38.61
CA SER A 859 -13.28 -2.09 37.94
C SER A 859 -12.61 -1.68 36.63
N THR A 860 -12.30 -2.66 35.78
CA THR A 860 -11.84 -2.40 34.40
C THR A 860 -12.97 -1.98 33.46
N VAL A 861 -14.22 -1.96 33.94
CA VAL A 861 -15.42 -1.58 33.17
C VAL A 861 -16.07 -0.32 33.72
N TYR A 862 -16.07 -0.13 35.04
CA TYR A 862 -16.69 1.00 35.74
C TYR A 862 -15.63 1.84 36.45
N ALA A 863 -15.78 3.16 36.41
CA ALA A 863 -14.93 4.07 37.16
C ALA A 863 -15.17 3.89 38.66
N ALA A 864 -14.19 4.23 39.50
CA ALA A 864 -14.40 4.36 40.94
C ALA A 864 -15.51 5.37 41.19
N ALA A 865 -16.50 5.05 42.03
CA ALA A 865 -17.57 5.98 42.33
C ALA A 865 -17.09 7.13 43.22
N LEU A 866 -17.64 8.34 43.02
CA LEU A 866 -17.40 9.42 43.98
C LEU A 866 -17.94 9.01 45.36
N PRO A 867 -17.13 9.09 46.43
CA PRO A 867 -17.58 8.68 47.75
C PRO A 867 -18.78 9.50 48.22
N VAL A 868 -19.83 8.82 48.68
CA VAL A 868 -21.00 9.48 49.28
C VAL A 868 -20.79 9.53 50.78
N ARG A 869 -20.79 10.76 51.32
CA ARG A 869 -20.51 11.03 52.73
C ARG A 869 -21.78 11.48 53.42
N GLN A 870 -22.07 10.88 54.57
CA GLN A 870 -23.12 11.34 55.46
C GLN A 870 -22.51 11.64 56.83
N GLU A 871 -22.69 12.87 57.28
CA GLU A 871 -22.31 13.27 58.63
C GLU A 871 -23.38 12.82 59.62
N ILE A 872 -22.94 12.23 60.72
CA ILE A 872 -23.79 11.82 61.82
C ILE A 872 -23.38 12.53 63.11
N SER A 873 -24.39 12.84 63.93
CA SER A 873 -24.23 13.38 65.28
C SER A 873 -24.83 12.41 66.28
N VAL A 874 -24.02 11.97 67.22
CA VAL A 874 -24.42 11.07 68.31
C VAL A 874 -24.67 11.88 69.57
N ILE A 875 -25.91 11.87 70.04
CA ILE A 875 -26.38 12.62 71.22
C ILE A 875 -27.06 11.66 72.21
N TYR A 876 -27.35 12.11 73.44
CA TYR A 876 -28.16 11.33 74.38
C TYR A 876 -29.65 11.38 74.00
N SER A 877 -30.37 10.27 74.19
CA SER A 877 -31.75 10.01 73.74
C SER A 877 -32.85 10.80 74.48
N GLY A 878 -32.60 12.03 74.92
CA GLY A 878 -33.52 12.82 75.74
C GLY A 878 -33.53 14.33 75.47
N LEU A 879 -33.04 14.75 74.30
CA LEU A 879 -32.79 16.16 73.98
C LEU A 879 -33.91 16.87 73.19
N ALA A 880 -35.17 16.45 73.33
CA ALA A 880 -36.28 17.32 72.93
C ALA A 880 -36.41 18.46 73.95
N ALA A 881 -36.63 19.69 73.47
CA ALA A 881 -37.01 20.84 74.29
C ALA A 881 -38.07 20.41 75.34
N ILE A 882 -37.98 20.86 76.59
CA ILE A 882 -39.09 20.63 77.53
C ILE A 882 -40.29 21.39 76.96
N GLY A 883 -41.26 20.66 76.42
CA GLY A 883 -42.49 21.24 75.93
C GLY A 883 -43.43 21.58 77.09
N ALA A 884 -44.44 22.39 76.81
CA ALA A 884 -45.41 22.85 77.81
C ALA A 884 -46.12 21.68 78.51
N GLU A 885 -46.23 20.52 77.86
CA GLU A 885 -46.83 19.29 78.39
C GLU A 885 -46.11 18.73 79.62
N ASN A 886 -44.84 19.10 79.84
CA ASN A 886 -44.04 18.66 81.00
C ASN A 886 -44.03 19.71 82.14
N ILE A 887 -44.82 20.78 82.01
CA ILE A 887 -44.98 21.84 82.99
C ILE A 887 -46.41 21.79 83.51
N HIS A 888 -46.57 21.51 84.80
CA HIS A 888 -47.88 21.41 85.44
C HIS A 888 -47.99 22.40 86.59
N ILE A 889 -49.15 23.00 86.75
CA ILE A 889 -49.49 23.76 87.95
C ILE A 889 -50.38 22.87 88.81
N GLN A 890 -49.87 22.51 89.99
CA GLN A 890 -50.51 21.54 90.86
C GLN A 890 -50.80 22.19 92.22
N PRO A 891 -52.08 22.36 92.60
CA PRO A 891 -52.45 22.68 93.96
C PRO A 891 -52.29 21.45 94.86
N VAL A 892 -51.65 21.61 96.02
CA VAL A 892 -51.48 20.57 97.05
C VAL A 892 -51.79 21.20 98.41
N GLY A 893 -52.97 20.89 98.96
CA GLY A 893 -53.47 21.56 100.17
C GLY A 893 -53.73 23.06 99.91
N ASN A 894 -53.25 23.93 100.79
CA ASN A 894 -53.36 25.39 100.65
C ASN A 894 -52.19 26.03 99.86
N ARG A 895 -51.41 25.24 99.10
CA ARG A 895 -50.21 25.70 98.37
C ARG A 895 -50.28 25.31 96.90
N THR A 896 -49.66 26.12 96.03
CA THR A 896 -49.61 25.86 94.58
C THR A 896 -48.17 25.68 94.12
N PHE A 897 -47.91 24.69 93.27
CA PHE A 897 -46.57 24.39 92.77
C PHE A 897 -46.52 24.40 91.24
N ILE A 898 -45.46 24.94 90.68
CA ILE A 898 -45.02 24.63 89.32
C ILE A 898 -44.20 23.34 89.39
N VAL A 899 -44.67 22.28 88.74
CA VAL A 899 -44.02 20.98 88.65
C VAL A 899 -43.48 20.79 87.24
N LEU A 900 -42.18 20.58 87.14
CA LEU A 900 -41.45 20.32 85.91
C LEU A 900 -40.94 18.90 85.93
N ASN A 901 -41.26 18.11 84.91
CA ASN A 901 -40.78 16.73 84.75
C ASN A 901 -39.83 16.62 83.55
N GLY A 902 -39.00 15.58 83.51
CA GLY A 902 -38.01 15.37 82.44
C GLY A 902 -36.78 16.26 82.55
N LEU A 903 -36.41 16.69 83.76
CA LEU A 903 -35.19 17.47 84.01
C LEU A 903 -33.96 16.56 84.14
N LEU A 904 -32.77 17.10 83.89
CA LEU A 904 -31.55 16.43 84.34
C LEU A 904 -31.33 16.74 85.83
N PRO A 905 -30.71 15.81 86.59
CA PRO A 905 -30.17 16.15 87.90
C PRO A 905 -29.29 17.40 87.77
N ASP A 906 -29.37 18.29 88.77
CA ASP A 906 -28.65 19.56 88.81
C ASP A 906 -29.14 20.67 87.84
N THR A 907 -30.25 20.46 87.11
CA THR A 907 -30.84 21.54 86.29
C THR A 907 -31.30 22.70 87.16
N VAL A 908 -30.81 23.91 86.89
CA VAL A 908 -31.28 25.15 87.52
C VAL A 908 -32.52 25.64 86.80
N VAL A 909 -33.64 25.68 87.52
CA VAL A 909 -34.93 26.17 87.08
C VAL A 909 -35.15 27.55 87.69
N GLU A 910 -35.30 28.58 86.86
CA GLU A 910 -35.62 29.94 87.29
C GLU A 910 -36.98 30.36 86.72
N VAL A 911 -37.85 30.93 87.54
CA VAL A 911 -39.02 31.70 87.07
C VAL A 911 -38.65 33.18 87.17
N ARG A 912 -38.88 33.91 86.09
CA ARG A 912 -38.63 35.34 85.97
C ARG A 912 -39.92 36.05 85.57
N SER A 913 -40.09 37.30 85.97
CA SER A 913 -41.18 38.16 85.48
C SER A 913 -40.98 38.50 83.99
N ALA A 914 -42.01 39.05 83.32
CA ALA A 914 -41.93 39.44 81.91
C ALA A 914 -40.80 40.44 81.58
N ASP A 915 -40.40 41.28 82.54
CA ASP A 915 -39.26 42.22 82.43
C ASP A 915 -37.90 41.56 82.77
N GLY A 916 -37.87 40.25 83.05
CA GLY A 916 -36.66 39.46 83.22
C GLY A 916 -36.09 39.39 84.64
N LYS A 917 -36.75 40.00 85.64
CA LYS A 917 -36.32 39.91 87.05
C LYS A 917 -36.56 38.50 87.60
N LEU A 918 -35.62 37.99 88.38
CA LEU A 918 -35.73 36.67 89.01
C LEU A 918 -36.80 36.71 90.10
N VAL A 919 -37.81 35.84 89.97
CA VAL A 919 -38.88 35.66 90.97
C VAL A 919 -38.49 34.53 91.91
N MET A 920 -38.05 33.39 91.37
CA MET A 920 -37.74 32.19 92.13
C MET A 920 -36.79 31.29 91.34
N SER A 921 -35.92 30.55 92.03
CA SER A 921 -34.96 29.63 91.43
C SER A 921 -34.83 28.38 92.27
N ARG A 922 -34.71 27.22 91.62
CA ARG A 922 -34.47 25.95 92.27
C ARG A 922 -33.63 25.04 91.40
N LYS A 923 -32.68 24.34 92.02
CA LYS A 923 -31.93 23.26 91.37
C LYS A 923 -32.69 21.94 91.51
N ALA A 924 -32.90 21.24 90.41
CA ALA A 924 -33.57 19.94 90.38
C ALA A 924 -32.67 18.89 91.04
N GLY A 925 -33.20 18.16 92.03
CA GLY A 925 -32.50 17.06 92.70
C GLY A 925 -32.65 15.71 92.00
N SER A 926 -33.59 15.61 91.04
CA SER A 926 -33.89 14.41 90.25
C SER A 926 -34.51 14.85 88.92
N GLU A 927 -35.16 13.93 88.21
CA GLU A 927 -35.82 14.23 86.93
C GLU A 927 -37.08 15.11 87.05
N SER A 928 -37.39 15.59 88.25
CA SER A 928 -38.46 16.57 88.47
C SER A 928 -38.03 17.71 89.38
N CYS A 929 -38.65 18.88 89.20
CA CYS A 929 -38.47 20.03 90.07
C CYS A 929 -39.83 20.66 90.38
N LYS A 930 -40.07 20.92 91.66
CA LYS A 930 -41.29 21.60 92.13
C LYS A 930 -40.91 22.96 92.71
N LEU A 931 -41.61 24.02 92.34
CA LEU A 931 -41.41 25.34 92.93
C LEU A 931 -42.76 25.87 93.44
N GLU A 932 -42.80 26.20 94.74
CA GLU A 932 -44.00 26.70 95.43
C GLU A 932 -44.22 28.19 95.13
N PHE A 933 -45.48 28.59 94.96
CA PHE A 933 -45.88 29.99 94.83
C PHE A 933 -47.28 30.23 95.41
N GLU A 934 -47.53 31.46 95.89
CA GLU A 934 -48.83 31.85 96.47
C GLU A 934 -49.68 32.71 95.52
N ASN A 935 -49.07 33.63 94.75
CA ASN A 935 -49.79 34.59 93.89
C ASN A 935 -48.99 34.92 92.62
N LEU A 936 -48.81 33.94 91.73
CA LEU A 936 -48.15 34.13 90.45
C LEU A 936 -49.21 34.43 89.38
N SER A 937 -49.23 35.64 88.82
CA SER A 937 -50.23 36.06 87.82
C SER A 937 -49.59 36.87 86.69
N GLY A 938 -50.06 36.70 85.46
CA GLY A 938 -49.50 37.39 84.28
C GLY A 938 -48.33 36.64 83.65
N LEU A 939 -47.71 37.23 82.62
CA LEU A 939 -46.68 36.58 81.83
C LEU A 939 -45.34 36.46 82.58
N HIS A 940 -44.81 35.24 82.61
CA HIS A 940 -43.54 34.89 83.22
C HIS A 940 -42.63 34.17 82.22
N ILE A 941 -41.33 34.15 82.51
CA ILE A 941 -40.31 33.44 81.75
C ILE A 941 -39.73 32.36 82.65
N LEU A 942 -39.95 31.10 82.30
CA LEU A 942 -39.24 29.97 82.89
C LEU A 942 -37.92 29.75 82.15
N LYS A 943 -36.80 29.85 82.85
CA LYS A 943 -35.45 29.60 82.32
C LYS A 943 -34.87 28.34 82.94
N LEU A 944 -34.42 27.43 82.09
CA LEU A 944 -33.80 26.16 82.47
C LEU A 944 -32.33 26.20 82.06
N THR A 945 -31.42 25.92 82.99
CA THR A 945 -29.97 25.93 82.73
C THR A 945 -29.31 24.71 83.38
N ASP A 946 -28.64 23.88 82.60
CA ASP A 946 -27.74 22.84 83.10
C ASP A 946 -26.41 22.86 82.32
N LYS A 947 -25.50 21.92 82.63
CA LYS A 947 -24.18 21.84 82.00
C LYS A 947 -24.21 21.62 80.49
N HIS A 948 -25.36 21.20 79.95
CA HIS A 948 -25.55 20.81 78.55
C HIS A 948 -26.56 21.69 77.80
N ARG A 949 -27.40 22.50 78.48
CA ARG A 949 -28.40 23.36 77.81
C ARG A 949 -28.78 24.65 78.56
N ARG A 950 -29.31 25.62 77.81
CA ARG A 950 -30.04 26.80 78.31
C ARG A 950 -31.33 26.98 77.51
N GLN A 951 -32.48 26.98 78.16
CA GLN A 951 -33.81 27.14 77.52
C GLN A 951 -34.62 28.21 78.23
N GLN A 952 -35.49 28.92 77.50
CA GLN A 952 -36.48 29.85 78.06
C GLN A 952 -37.86 29.59 77.47
N LEU A 953 -38.88 29.59 78.31
CA LEU A 953 -40.28 29.39 77.95
C LEU A 953 -41.10 30.52 78.57
N LYS A 954 -41.97 31.13 77.78
CA LYS A 954 -42.95 32.09 78.32
C LYS A 954 -44.20 31.33 78.73
N PHE A 955 -44.68 31.57 79.94
CA PHE A 955 -45.90 30.97 80.45
C PHE A 955 -46.73 31.99 81.22
N ILE A 956 -48.04 31.77 81.26
CA ILE A 956 -48.96 32.47 82.15
C ILE A 956 -49.47 31.40 83.13
N PRO A 957 -49.31 31.59 84.45
CA PRO A 957 -49.69 30.61 85.47
C PRO A 957 -51.20 30.33 85.51
#